data_AF-A0A0K6GHS6-F1
#
_entry.id   AF-A0A0K6GHS6-F1
#
_cell.length_a   1.000
_cell.length_b   1.000
_cell.length_c   1.000
_cell.angle_alpha   90.00
_cell.angle_beta   90.00
_cell.angle_gamma   90.00
#
_symmetry.space_group_name_H-M   'P 1'
#
loop_
_entity.id
_entity.type
_entity.pdbx_description
1 polymer ?
#
loop_
_entity_poly.entity_id
_entity_poly.type
_entity_poly.pdbx_seq_one_letter_code
_entity_poly.pdbx_strand_id
1 'polypeptide(L)'
;MASHIAHAVSDVFVDAQNSGLDGAYTISPHADVASRLVDQIKPDTDTLVSAAVSPDSTTVVAQIAAGLSRIPARSAVVLHVGLGPNIDASPLIGSATYTLYSSTSTQIHDHALLASRLAWTNQTLVIHLYALGSGEDLPADAELARRMVRAERRLFSPVSSDEGSSEIALKAYQTAAAETLAAVRRIQVPIHSAGQDVHTVLVIPGTVSALLSSSLRQGVGLVEVSLLRPVLGSKLGSAIPASANRVIVLDRAGNRSTKWTPLYLDVAEALEGRENQPKLLSGTLGDVQDPNALFDSLDSFEDGGVLGTLPEAGPAQPPHVPKHEASYTKILESVFGDRFVVANDPKLVSSKGPAATRPEFALGTVQAQLDARTRLVGAVQSLLNAGSKAGISPELHTALANWSLKRDDPKASASTGQALLELLKAENVQHPAASEIISLSEHLSLPSRWIIGSDAWSYDLGASGLHHAIASGLNINLLLLDTVPYSQRDAVDPSRRKKDAGLYAMNHGDVYVASIAIYSSYSQVIQALVEADAHSGPSIVLAYLPYQSESTPALSVLQDTKRAVDAGYWPLYRWDPSKPEPFSLDSAAIKEELQTFLDQQNHLSVLANATPKLARELVGSLGEDLKAARKKQAQASYDALLNSLDGPPVLVLYASDGGNAEKIAKRLTQRAQTRGLAARIQSLDSVPLSELATEDAHVLFVTSTAGQGEPPQNARETFKAINAAVARSESTLLANLKYAVFGMGDSHYWPRPEDAHYYNKPGKDLDARLAELGANRVAALGLGDDQDADGPQTGYKAWEPLVWKALGVDGVSVPEAEPEPVTNENIKIASNYLRGTIAEGLLDTSTGTLAPSDAQLTKFHGIYGQDDRDVRDERLAAGLEPAYSFMIRVRMPGGVCTPQQWLAMSQIADEHGIGTFKLTTRQTFQFHGVIKRHLKPTIQAINRVLLDTLAACGDVNRNVLCSSMPSMSHLHGQVYQFAKNLSESLLPQTSAYHEIWLDKKLVAGEAVKDFEPMYGKYYLPRKFKIAVAVPPDNDVDLFANDLGFIAIASPEGSLTGFNVTVGGGMGVTHSNKKTYPRAADVIGFCTPEQAMDVAREVVIVQRDNGNRKDRKVG
;
A
#
# COMPACT_ATOMS: atom_id res chain seq x y z
N MET A 1 22.74 30.45 20.67
CA MET A 1 22.60 29.54 19.51
C MET A 1 21.46 29.95 18.58
N ALA A 2 20.20 30.05 19.04
CA ALA A 2 19.10 30.61 18.24
C ALA A 2 19.32 32.09 17.80
N SER A 3 20.08 32.88 18.56
CA SER A 3 20.40 34.28 18.21
C SER A 3 21.39 34.43 17.04
N HIS A 4 22.29 33.47 16.80
CA HIS A 4 23.21 33.51 15.65
C HIS A 4 22.53 33.08 14.34
N ILE A 5 21.57 32.15 14.42
CA ILE A 5 20.68 31.78 13.30
C ILE A 5 19.81 32.98 12.91
N ALA A 6 19.26 33.68 13.91
CA ALA A 6 18.50 34.91 13.69
C ALA A 6 19.34 36.03 13.04
N HIS A 7 20.67 36.06 13.27
CA HIS A 7 21.57 37.06 12.68
C HIS A 7 22.04 36.73 11.26
N ALA A 8 22.38 35.48 10.94
CA ALA A 8 22.81 35.10 9.57
C ALA A 8 21.65 35.09 8.55
N VAL A 9 20.43 34.84 9.04
CA VAL A 9 19.19 34.91 8.25
C VAL A 9 18.50 36.29 8.44
N SER A 10 19.09 37.20 9.21
CA SER A 10 18.49 38.49 9.59
C SER A 10 18.06 39.37 8.42
N ASP A 11 18.70 39.27 7.25
CA ASP A 11 18.31 40.09 6.09
C ASP A 11 16.96 39.72 5.51
N VAL A 12 16.55 38.46 5.66
CA VAL A 12 15.21 37.98 5.32
C VAL A 12 14.24 38.21 6.50
N PHE A 13 14.75 38.32 7.73
CA PHE A 13 13.94 38.42 8.97
C PHE A 13 13.68 39.86 9.47
N VAL A 14 14.53 40.86 9.20
CA VAL A 14 14.47 42.20 9.83
C VAL A 14 13.41 43.12 9.21
N ASP A 15 12.85 42.78 8.04
CA ASP A 15 11.80 43.60 7.42
C ASP A 15 10.38 42.98 7.43
N ALA A 16 10.22 41.74 7.89
CA ALA A 16 8.88 41.15 8.04
C ALA A 16 8.00 41.92 9.05
N GLN A 17 8.59 42.65 10.00
CA GLN A 17 7.85 43.43 10.99
C GLN A 17 7.47 44.86 10.56
N ASN A 18 8.05 45.42 9.49
CA ASN A 18 7.82 46.82 9.09
C ASN A 18 7.30 47.05 7.67
N SER A 19 7.19 46.02 6.81
CA SER A 19 6.82 46.22 5.39
C SER A 19 5.68 45.34 4.83
N GLY A 20 4.91 44.66 5.70
CA GLY A 20 3.70 43.93 5.29
C GLY A 20 3.94 42.59 4.58
N LEU A 21 5.12 41.99 4.77
CA LEU A 21 5.39 40.59 4.45
C LEU A 21 5.24 39.78 5.76
N ASP A 22 4.07 39.18 5.99
CA ASP A 22 3.85 38.31 7.14
C ASP A 22 4.71 37.03 7.03
N GLY A 23 5.56 36.76 8.03
CA GLY A 23 5.83 35.37 8.43
C GLY A 23 7.29 34.88 8.46
N ALA A 24 8.09 35.40 9.39
CA ALA A 24 9.37 34.80 9.77
C ALA A 24 9.32 34.32 11.23
N TYR A 25 9.42 32.99 11.49
CA TYR A 25 9.19 32.42 12.83
C TYR A 25 10.27 31.39 13.24
N THR A 26 10.62 31.39 14.53
CA THR A 26 11.41 30.31 15.13
C THR A 26 10.47 29.28 15.77
N ILE A 27 10.59 28.02 15.38
CA ILE A 27 9.75 26.94 15.89
C ILE A 27 10.55 26.12 16.91
N SER A 28 9.94 25.82 18.06
CA SER A 28 10.52 24.92 19.06
C SER A 28 10.74 23.53 18.46
N PRO A 29 11.88 22.86 18.71
CA PRO A 29 12.16 21.54 18.15
C PRO A 29 11.13 20.46 18.53
N HIS A 30 10.39 20.62 19.63
CA HIS A 30 9.36 19.67 20.07
C HIS A 30 7.93 20.05 19.68
N ALA A 31 7.75 21.15 18.95
CA ALA A 31 6.44 21.54 18.42
C ALA A 31 6.15 20.80 17.11
N ASP A 32 4.87 20.57 16.80
CA ASP A 32 4.46 20.10 15.47
C ASP A 32 4.78 21.19 14.42
N VAL A 33 5.96 21.08 13.81
CA VAL A 33 6.50 22.05 12.85
C VAL A 33 5.56 22.21 11.66
N ALA A 34 4.97 21.12 11.19
CA ALA A 34 4.08 21.15 10.03
C ALA A 34 2.76 21.87 10.35
N SER A 35 2.13 21.54 11.47
CA SER A 35 0.89 22.23 11.87
C SER A 35 1.13 23.72 12.11
N ARG A 36 2.29 24.08 12.70
CA ARG A 36 2.68 25.50 12.87
C ARG A 36 2.91 26.22 11.54
N LEU A 37 3.49 25.55 10.54
CA LEU A 37 3.66 26.11 9.21
C LEU A 37 2.31 26.30 8.51
N VAL A 38 1.42 25.31 8.60
CA VAL A 38 0.08 25.36 8.03
C VAL A 38 -0.77 26.48 8.62
N ASP A 39 -0.73 26.69 9.94
CA ASP A 39 -1.43 27.79 10.61
C ASP A 39 -1.00 29.18 10.11
N GLN A 40 0.21 29.30 9.56
CA GLN A 40 0.76 30.55 9.04
C GLN A 40 0.50 30.74 7.54
N ILE A 41 0.07 29.70 6.83
CA ILE A 41 -0.29 29.78 5.42
C ILE A 41 -1.71 30.32 5.32
N LYS A 42 -1.84 31.60 4.97
CA LYS A 42 -3.15 32.22 4.76
C LYS A 42 -3.72 31.80 3.40
N PRO A 43 -4.94 31.24 3.35
CA PRO A 43 -5.62 31.03 2.07
C PRO A 43 -5.87 32.40 1.43
N ASP A 44 -5.42 32.59 0.20
CA ASP A 44 -5.57 33.80 -0.63
C ASP A 44 -4.49 34.91 -0.53
N THR A 45 -3.32 34.68 0.09
CA THR A 45 -2.20 35.63 0.01
C THR A 45 -0.94 35.04 -0.65
N ASP A 46 -0.35 35.76 -1.62
CA ASP A 46 1.02 35.54 -2.11
C ASP A 46 2.02 35.88 -0.98
N THR A 47 2.12 35.04 0.05
CA THR A 47 2.99 35.24 1.23
C THR A 47 4.07 34.16 1.29
N LEU A 48 5.33 34.59 1.35
CA LEU A 48 6.48 33.71 1.60
C LEU A 48 6.57 33.42 3.10
N VAL A 49 6.38 32.18 3.50
CA VAL A 49 6.55 31.76 4.90
C VAL A 49 7.98 31.24 5.09
N SER A 50 8.75 31.86 5.98
CA SER A 50 10.10 31.39 6.34
C SER A 50 10.15 30.98 7.81
N ALA A 51 10.61 29.76 8.08
CA ALA A 51 10.71 29.26 9.44
C ALA A 51 12.09 28.66 9.73
N ALA A 52 12.56 28.84 10.96
CA ALA A 52 13.80 28.21 11.44
C ALA A 52 13.50 27.23 12.58
N VAL A 53 14.10 26.04 12.50
CA VAL A 53 14.05 25.01 13.54
C VAL A 53 15.45 24.44 13.79
N SER A 54 15.77 24.14 15.04
CA SER A 54 17.04 23.50 15.42
C SER A 54 16.70 22.21 16.17
N PRO A 55 16.50 21.08 15.45
CA PRO A 55 16.23 19.79 16.08
C PRO A 55 17.38 19.40 17.00
N ASP A 56 17.05 18.74 18.10
CA ASP A 56 17.99 18.23 19.09
C ASP A 56 18.25 16.72 18.95
N SER A 57 17.47 16.03 18.10
CA SER A 57 17.62 14.60 17.83
C SER A 57 17.19 14.21 16.40
N THR A 58 17.73 13.10 15.89
CA THR A 58 17.32 12.51 14.59
C THR A 58 15.84 12.12 14.57
N THR A 59 15.26 11.75 15.72
CA THR A 59 13.82 11.42 15.82
C THR A 59 12.95 12.64 15.53
N VAL A 60 13.33 13.81 16.05
CA VAL A 60 12.64 15.07 15.73
C VAL A 60 12.77 15.39 14.24
N VAL A 61 13.92 15.17 13.62
CA VAL A 61 14.10 15.34 12.17
C VAL A 61 13.12 14.47 11.37
N ALA A 62 12.98 13.19 11.75
CA ALA A 62 12.03 12.28 11.10
C ALA A 62 10.56 12.70 11.30
N GLN A 63 10.21 13.20 12.50
CA GLN A 63 8.88 13.74 12.78
C GLN A 63 8.57 14.98 11.93
N ILE A 64 9.55 15.89 11.79
CA ILE A 64 9.41 17.06 10.93
C ILE A 64 9.17 16.60 9.49
N ALA A 65 10.03 15.73 8.96
CA ALA A 65 9.89 15.17 7.60
C ALA A 65 8.49 14.58 7.35
N ALA A 66 7.99 13.76 8.28
CA ALA A 66 6.66 13.16 8.17
C ALA A 66 5.53 14.21 8.12
N GLY A 67 5.68 15.30 8.87
CA GLY A 67 4.71 16.39 8.92
C GLY A 67 4.68 17.26 7.66
N LEU A 68 5.80 17.45 6.96
CA LEU A 68 5.92 18.41 5.83
C LEU A 68 4.95 18.13 4.68
N SER A 69 4.50 16.88 4.52
CA SER A 69 3.45 16.50 3.56
C SER A 69 2.08 17.16 3.82
N ARG A 70 1.85 17.74 5.00
CA ARG A 70 0.63 18.48 5.34
C ARG A 70 0.61 19.92 4.80
N ILE A 71 1.73 20.42 4.31
CA ILE A 71 1.82 21.77 3.73
C ILE A 71 1.03 21.77 2.40
N PRO A 72 0.06 22.69 2.21
CA PRO A 72 -0.72 22.75 0.99
C PRO A 72 0.15 22.85 -0.26
N ALA A 73 -0.23 22.16 -1.33
CA ALA A 73 0.41 22.29 -2.62
C ALA A 73 0.35 23.75 -3.10
N ARG A 74 1.41 24.22 -3.77
CA ARG A 74 1.58 25.61 -4.22
C ARG A 74 1.74 26.65 -3.09
N SER A 75 2.41 26.28 -2.00
CA SER A 75 2.78 27.21 -0.92
C SER A 75 4.24 27.62 -1.04
N ALA A 76 4.54 28.92 -1.00
CA ALA A 76 5.91 29.44 -0.92
C ALA A 76 6.44 29.32 0.53
N VAL A 77 7.15 28.23 0.84
CA VAL A 77 7.65 27.95 2.19
C VAL A 77 9.15 27.67 2.17
N VAL A 78 9.90 28.29 3.07
CA VAL A 78 11.30 27.96 3.34
C VAL A 78 11.44 27.44 4.77
N LEU A 79 11.99 26.24 4.93
CA LEU A 79 12.33 25.69 6.23
C LEU A 79 13.84 25.62 6.39
N HIS A 80 14.36 26.48 7.26
CA HIS A 80 15.75 26.51 7.70
C HIS A 80 15.97 25.53 8.86
N VAL A 81 16.80 24.51 8.66
CA VAL A 81 17.06 23.46 9.65
C VAL A 81 18.51 23.50 10.10
N GLY A 82 18.72 23.90 11.36
CA GLY A 82 20.04 23.93 11.99
C GLY A 82 20.41 22.56 12.54
N LEU A 83 21.38 21.91 11.90
CA LEU A 83 21.86 20.59 12.28
C LEU A 83 22.96 20.73 13.33
N GLY A 84 22.71 20.17 14.51
CA GLY A 84 23.72 19.94 15.53
C GLY A 84 24.68 18.81 15.14
N PRO A 85 25.80 18.67 15.87
CA PRO A 85 26.69 17.53 15.68
C PRO A 85 25.93 16.21 15.88
N ASN A 86 26.17 15.22 15.02
CA ASN A 86 25.58 13.87 15.06
C ASN A 86 24.08 13.74 14.74
N ILE A 87 23.42 14.78 14.20
CA ILE A 87 22.02 14.69 13.77
C ILE A 87 21.93 14.24 12.30
N ASP A 88 21.19 13.16 12.04
CA ASP A 88 20.97 12.64 10.69
C ASP A 88 19.84 13.38 9.98
N ALA A 89 20.19 14.05 8.88
CA ALA A 89 19.28 14.84 8.05
C ALA A 89 18.66 14.05 6.89
N SER A 90 19.05 12.78 6.69
CA SER A 90 18.56 11.92 5.60
C SER A 90 17.04 11.93 5.43
N PRO A 91 16.21 11.90 6.51
CA PRO A 91 14.76 11.95 6.37
C PRO A 91 14.23 13.22 5.69
N LEU A 92 14.96 14.34 5.77
CA LEU A 92 14.53 15.62 5.17
C LEU A 92 14.94 15.77 3.71
N ILE A 93 16.01 15.09 3.25
CA ILE A 93 16.60 15.34 1.93
C ILE A 93 15.57 15.14 0.80
N GLY A 94 14.74 14.11 0.91
CA GLY A 94 13.68 13.80 -0.06
C GLY A 94 12.31 14.42 0.24
N SER A 95 12.17 15.23 1.30
CA SER A 95 10.88 15.77 1.74
C SER A 95 10.47 17.07 1.03
N ALA A 96 11.31 17.61 0.14
CA ALA A 96 11.06 18.86 -0.58
C ALA A 96 11.61 18.82 -2.01
N THR A 97 11.05 19.68 -2.88
CA THR A 97 11.51 19.82 -4.28
C THR A 97 12.96 20.31 -4.36
N TYR A 98 13.32 21.21 -3.44
CA TYR A 98 14.66 21.77 -3.34
C TYR A 98 15.22 21.56 -1.93
N THR A 99 16.40 20.97 -1.86
CA THR A 99 17.15 20.80 -0.60
C THR A 99 18.55 21.36 -0.79
N LEU A 100 18.85 22.44 -0.06
CA LEU A 100 20.16 23.09 -0.05
C LEU A 100 20.91 22.74 1.23
N TYR A 101 22.23 22.63 1.15
CA TYR A 101 23.11 22.40 2.29
C TYR A 101 24.18 23.50 2.36
N SER A 102 24.31 24.12 3.54
CA SER A 102 25.27 25.20 3.80
C SER A 102 26.16 24.88 4.99
N SER A 103 27.43 25.27 4.91
CA SER A 103 28.41 24.94 5.95
C SER A 103 29.28 26.11 6.39
N THR A 104 29.24 27.22 5.66
CA THR A 104 29.92 28.47 6.02
C THR A 104 28.89 29.58 6.26
N SER A 105 29.21 30.58 7.10
CA SER A 105 28.32 31.73 7.33
C SER A 105 27.90 32.39 6.01
N THR A 106 28.84 32.51 5.05
CA THR A 106 28.58 33.09 3.72
C THR A 106 27.60 32.26 2.89
N GLN A 107 27.75 30.93 2.88
CA GLN A 107 26.81 30.04 2.19
C GLN A 107 25.44 30.04 2.87
N ILE A 108 25.37 30.09 4.21
CA ILE A 108 24.10 30.16 4.94
C ILE A 108 23.32 31.40 4.49
N HIS A 109 23.99 32.55 4.39
CA HIS A 109 23.38 33.79 3.91
C HIS A 109 22.94 33.67 2.43
N ASP A 110 23.85 33.31 1.53
CA ASP A 110 23.58 33.25 0.08
C ASP A 110 22.50 32.19 -0.27
N HIS A 111 22.55 31.00 0.35
CA HIS A 111 21.56 29.94 0.14
C HIS A 111 20.22 30.25 0.80
N ALA A 112 20.15 31.07 1.85
CA ALA A 112 18.87 31.54 2.39
C ALA A 112 18.14 32.48 1.41
N LEU A 113 18.88 33.37 0.74
CA LEU A 113 18.34 34.22 -0.33
C LEU A 113 17.90 33.39 -1.54
N LEU A 114 18.73 32.42 -1.95
CA LEU A 114 18.43 31.48 -3.02
C LEU A 114 17.17 30.65 -2.72
N ALA A 115 17.06 30.09 -1.50
CA ALA A 115 15.92 29.30 -1.06
C ALA A 115 14.63 30.11 -1.06
N SER A 116 14.69 31.36 -0.57
CA SER A 116 13.56 32.29 -0.56
C SER A 116 13.09 32.61 -1.98
N ARG A 117 14.02 32.83 -2.91
CA ARG A 117 13.69 33.07 -4.32
C ARG A 117 13.06 31.84 -4.97
N LEU A 118 13.59 30.65 -4.69
CA LEU A 118 13.07 29.37 -5.21
C LEU A 118 11.67 29.08 -4.72
N ALA A 119 11.42 29.24 -3.41
CA ALA A 119 10.11 29.03 -2.80
C ALA A 119 9.08 30.02 -3.38
N TRP A 120 9.45 31.29 -3.49
CA TRP A 120 8.58 32.34 -4.02
C TRP A 120 8.22 32.17 -5.50
N THR A 121 9.23 31.94 -6.35
CA THR A 121 9.04 31.87 -7.81
C THR A 121 8.26 30.61 -8.20
N ASN A 122 8.55 29.48 -7.54
CA ASN A 122 7.97 28.17 -7.90
C ASN A 122 6.79 27.77 -7.01
N GLN A 123 6.45 28.56 -5.98
CA GLN A 123 5.39 28.25 -5.00
C GLN A 123 5.59 26.84 -4.42
N THR A 124 6.78 26.57 -3.89
CA THR A 124 7.11 25.25 -3.35
C THR A 124 7.80 25.33 -2.00
N LEU A 125 7.85 24.19 -1.32
CA LEU A 125 8.64 23.98 -0.13
C LEU A 125 10.12 23.85 -0.50
N VAL A 126 10.97 24.64 0.16
CA VAL A 126 12.42 24.56 0.07
C VAL A 126 13.00 24.27 1.45
N ILE A 127 13.82 23.23 1.55
CA ILE A 127 14.56 22.91 2.79
C ILE A 127 15.97 23.46 2.66
N HIS A 128 16.40 24.25 3.63
CA HIS A 128 17.77 24.76 3.75
C HIS A 128 18.41 24.18 5.02
N LEU A 129 19.26 23.17 4.84
CA LEU A 129 20.04 22.55 5.90
C LEU A 129 21.33 23.34 6.15
N TYR A 130 21.72 23.52 7.41
CA TYR A 130 23.01 24.12 7.73
C TYR A 130 23.65 23.53 8.98
N ALA A 131 24.98 23.48 9.01
CA ALA A 131 25.74 23.05 10.17
C ALA A 131 25.96 24.21 11.16
N LEU A 132 25.74 23.95 12.46
CA LEU A 132 26.00 24.93 13.52
C LEU A 132 27.50 24.97 13.87
N GLY A 133 28.24 25.96 13.36
CA GLY A 133 29.65 26.21 13.68
C GLY A 133 29.92 27.62 14.23
N SER A 134 31.07 27.82 14.89
CA SER A 134 31.53 29.13 15.37
C SER A 134 32.09 29.96 14.20
N GLY A 135 31.25 30.68 13.48
CA GLY A 135 31.63 31.56 12.37
C GLY A 135 31.29 33.03 12.63
N GLU A 136 32.08 33.93 12.05
CA GLU A 136 31.96 35.39 12.16
C GLU A 136 30.60 35.92 11.67
N ASP A 137 30.12 36.98 12.32
CA ASP A 137 28.90 37.71 11.96
C ASP A 137 29.11 38.43 10.61
N LEU A 138 28.29 38.09 9.61
CA LEU A 138 28.22 38.83 8.35
C LEU A 138 27.32 40.06 8.49
N PRO A 139 27.65 41.19 7.83
CA PRO A 139 26.82 42.38 7.86
C PRO A 139 25.48 42.15 7.14
N ALA A 140 24.41 42.54 7.82
CA ALA A 140 23.04 42.48 7.34
C ALA A 140 22.77 43.52 6.21
N ASP A 141 22.44 43.09 4.99
CA ASP A 141 21.90 43.91 3.89
C ASP A 141 20.41 43.59 3.58
N ALA A 142 19.51 44.14 4.41
CA ALA A 142 18.07 43.95 4.28
C ALA A 142 17.47 44.52 2.98
N GLU A 143 18.14 45.47 2.30
CA GLU A 143 17.67 46.05 1.03
C GLU A 143 17.89 45.07 -0.13
N LEU A 144 19.01 44.32 -0.09
CA LEU A 144 19.29 43.26 -1.05
C LEU A 144 18.23 42.14 -0.99
N ALA A 145 17.86 41.71 0.22
CA ALA A 145 16.84 40.69 0.43
C ALA A 145 15.46 41.12 -0.10
N ARG A 146 15.04 42.38 0.15
CA ARG A 146 13.78 42.93 -0.39
C ARG A 146 13.75 42.91 -1.92
N ARG A 147 14.84 43.33 -2.57
CA ARG A 147 14.96 43.37 -4.03
C ARG A 147 14.90 41.97 -4.65
N MET A 148 15.50 40.98 -3.99
CA MET A 148 15.48 39.60 -4.47
C MET A 148 14.11 38.93 -4.32
N VAL A 149 13.42 39.14 -3.19
CA VAL A 149 12.11 38.53 -2.94
C VAL A 149 10.98 39.22 -3.74
N ARG A 150 11.03 40.54 -3.95
CA ARG A 150 9.96 41.31 -4.63
C ARG A 150 10.12 41.48 -6.16
N ALA A 151 11.21 41.02 -6.77
CA ALA A 151 11.38 41.13 -8.23
C ALA A 151 10.29 40.33 -8.99
N GLU A 152 9.74 40.91 -10.07
CA GLU A 152 8.58 40.42 -10.83
C GLU A 152 8.55 38.90 -11.06
N ARG A 153 7.37 38.32 -10.89
CA ARG A 153 7.07 36.90 -11.13
C ARG A 153 7.18 36.60 -12.63
N ARG A 154 8.35 36.15 -13.09
CA ARG A 154 8.47 35.54 -14.41
C ARG A 154 7.99 34.10 -14.29
N LEU A 155 6.70 33.87 -14.58
CA LEU A 155 6.16 32.53 -14.74
C LEU A 155 6.93 31.83 -15.86
N PHE A 156 7.65 30.77 -15.52
CA PHE A 156 8.20 29.87 -16.53
C PHE A 156 7.02 29.11 -17.14
N SER A 157 6.64 29.46 -18.37
CA SER A 157 5.82 28.56 -19.17
C SER A 157 6.67 27.33 -19.52
N PRO A 158 6.18 26.10 -19.29
CA PRO A 158 6.91 24.91 -19.70
C PRO A 158 7.13 24.95 -21.21
N VAL A 159 8.39 24.89 -21.63
CA VAL A 159 8.75 24.76 -23.03
C VAL A 159 8.75 23.27 -23.34
N SER A 160 7.79 22.84 -24.16
CA SER A 160 7.58 21.46 -24.65
C SER A 160 7.09 20.43 -23.62
N SER A 161 6.29 19.48 -24.11
CA SER A 161 5.65 18.38 -23.34
C SER A 161 6.59 17.21 -23.02
N ASP A 162 7.88 17.30 -23.38
CA ASP A 162 8.86 16.20 -23.31
C ASP A 162 9.92 16.36 -22.21
N GLU A 163 9.95 17.47 -21.45
CA GLU A 163 10.98 17.71 -20.41
C GLU A 163 10.59 17.12 -19.04
N GLY A 164 11.50 16.37 -18.41
CA GLY A 164 11.27 15.75 -17.09
C GLY A 164 11.20 16.76 -15.93
N SER A 165 10.43 16.45 -14.88
CA SER A 165 10.21 17.33 -13.71
C SER A 165 11.50 17.79 -13.01
N SER A 166 12.51 16.92 -12.91
CA SER A 166 13.83 17.24 -12.34
C SER A 166 14.63 18.23 -13.20
N GLU A 167 14.49 18.19 -14.52
CA GLU A 167 15.17 19.12 -15.43
C GLU A 167 14.56 20.52 -15.35
N ILE A 168 13.22 20.60 -15.25
CA ILE A 168 12.49 21.84 -15.02
C ILE A 168 12.92 22.46 -13.69
N ALA A 169 12.96 21.66 -12.62
CA ALA A 169 13.40 22.10 -11.30
C ALA A 169 14.85 22.61 -11.34
N LEU A 170 15.73 21.93 -12.08
CA LEU A 170 17.14 22.33 -12.25
C LEU A 170 17.29 23.64 -13.03
N LYS A 171 16.51 23.87 -14.10
CA LYS A 171 16.50 25.14 -14.83
C LYS A 171 16.03 26.30 -13.95
N ALA A 172 15.01 26.07 -13.13
CA ALA A 172 14.54 27.05 -12.16
C ALA A 172 15.61 27.35 -11.09
N TYR A 173 16.34 26.32 -10.62
CA TYR A 173 17.52 26.51 -9.76
C TYR A 173 18.61 27.34 -10.42
N GLN A 174 19.00 27.03 -11.66
CA GLN A 174 20.04 27.79 -12.37
C GLN A 174 19.66 29.26 -12.57
N THR A 175 18.38 29.52 -12.84
CA THR A 175 17.86 30.89 -12.96
C THR A 175 17.95 31.63 -11.63
N ALA A 176 17.44 31.03 -10.54
CA ALA A 176 17.49 31.61 -9.20
C ALA A 176 18.94 31.81 -8.72
N ALA A 177 19.85 30.88 -9.05
CA ALA A 177 21.28 30.98 -8.75
C ALA A 177 21.97 32.11 -9.52
N ALA A 178 21.61 32.35 -10.79
CA ALA A 178 22.13 33.46 -11.59
C ALA A 178 21.64 34.82 -11.07
N GLU A 179 20.38 34.92 -10.66
CA GLU A 179 19.82 36.11 -10.01
C GLU A 179 20.50 36.37 -8.66
N THR A 180 20.71 35.32 -7.88
CA THR A 180 21.46 35.38 -6.61
C THR A 180 22.90 35.86 -6.86
N LEU A 181 23.59 35.31 -7.86
CA LEU A 181 24.93 35.78 -8.28
C LEU A 181 24.92 37.27 -8.66
N ALA A 182 23.92 37.74 -9.39
CA ALA A 182 23.83 39.16 -9.75
C ALA A 182 23.66 40.07 -8.54
N ALA A 183 22.99 39.57 -7.50
CA ALA A 183 22.75 40.27 -6.23
C ALA A 183 23.97 40.24 -5.30
N VAL A 184 24.49 39.05 -4.97
CA VAL A 184 25.57 38.89 -3.98
C VAL A 184 26.99 38.95 -4.58
N ARG A 185 27.12 38.97 -5.91
CA ARG A 185 28.40 38.93 -6.67
C ARG A 185 29.27 37.72 -6.36
N ARG A 186 28.68 36.64 -5.84
CA ARG A 186 29.32 35.37 -5.51
C ARG A 186 28.60 34.21 -6.22
N ILE A 187 29.38 33.30 -6.81
CA ILE A 187 28.85 32.17 -7.59
C ILE A 187 28.28 31.11 -6.65
N GLN A 188 27.04 30.70 -6.91
CA GLN A 188 26.40 29.59 -6.21
C GLN A 188 26.77 28.28 -6.93
N VAL A 189 27.78 27.59 -6.43
CA VAL A 189 28.30 26.35 -7.03
C VAL A 189 27.60 25.14 -6.41
N PRO A 190 26.76 24.40 -7.14
CA PRO A 190 26.00 23.29 -6.57
C PRO A 190 26.86 22.05 -6.29
N ILE A 191 27.92 21.83 -7.08
CA ILE A 191 28.93 20.79 -6.89
C ILE A 191 30.30 21.42 -7.09
N HIS A 192 31.14 21.34 -6.07
CA HIS A 192 32.52 21.79 -6.11
C HIS A 192 33.44 20.56 -6.11
N SER A 193 34.45 20.53 -6.99
CA SER A 193 35.40 19.43 -7.09
C SER A 193 36.84 19.95 -7.06
N ALA A 194 37.70 19.34 -6.25
CA ALA A 194 39.11 19.70 -6.13
C ALA A 194 40.00 18.44 -6.01
N GLY A 195 41.24 18.53 -6.50
CA GLY A 195 42.23 17.44 -6.41
C GLY A 195 43.16 17.39 -7.63
N GLN A 196 44.31 16.74 -7.47
CA GLN A 196 45.30 16.48 -8.54
C GLN A 196 45.67 14.98 -8.54
N ASP A 197 45.81 14.39 -9.73
CA ASP A 197 46.14 12.96 -9.93
C ASP A 197 45.25 11.99 -9.12
N VAL A 198 43.95 12.23 -9.12
CA VAL A 198 43.00 11.64 -8.17
C VAL A 198 42.77 10.14 -8.39
N HIS A 199 42.99 9.35 -7.33
CA HIS A 199 42.69 7.91 -7.26
C HIS A 199 41.65 7.55 -6.19
N THR A 200 41.57 8.33 -5.11
CA THR A 200 40.54 8.22 -4.06
C THR A 200 39.72 9.50 -4.02
N VAL A 201 38.39 9.42 -4.09
CA VAL A 201 37.50 10.59 -4.05
C VAL A 201 36.64 10.57 -2.80
N LEU A 202 36.60 11.69 -2.07
CA LEU A 202 35.69 11.90 -0.95
C LEU A 202 34.48 12.71 -1.44
N VAL A 203 33.26 12.21 -1.25
CA VAL A 203 32.02 12.91 -1.60
C VAL A 203 31.30 13.31 -0.32
N ILE A 204 31.01 14.60 -0.14
CA ILE A 204 30.48 15.14 1.12
C ILE A 204 29.34 16.15 0.90
N PRO A 205 28.33 16.20 1.79
CA PRO A 205 27.32 17.25 1.76
C PRO A 205 27.87 18.57 2.32
N GLY A 206 27.77 19.64 1.53
CA GLY A 206 28.29 20.97 1.84
C GLY A 206 29.82 21.08 1.76
N THR A 207 30.32 22.30 1.99
CA THR A 207 31.76 22.58 2.04
C THR A 207 32.33 22.25 3.41
N VAL A 208 33.38 21.42 3.50
CA VAL A 208 34.07 21.29 4.79
C VAL A 208 35.08 22.41 4.93
N SER A 209 35.38 22.80 6.18
CA SER A 209 36.34 23.84 6.58
C SER A 209 37.43 24.11 5.52
N ALA A 210 37.69 25.38 5.22
CA ALA A 210 38.73 25.80 4.27
C ALA A 210 40.10 25.10 4.49
N LEU A 211 40.35 24.63 5.73
CA LEU A 211 41.45 23.74 6.10
C LEU A 211 41.56 22.47 5.22
N LEU A 212 40.46 21.74 4.97
CA LEU A 212 40.51 20.49 4.19
C LEU A 212 40.75 20.75 2.71
N SER A 213 40.11 21.74 2.11
CA SER A 213 40.31 22.10 0.70
C SER A 213 41.72 22.64 0.44
N SER A 214 42.31 23.37 1.41
CA SER A 214 43.66 23.94 1.31
C SER A 214 44.79 22.91 1.52
N SER A 215 44.48 21.75 2.12
CA SER A 215 45.47 20.74 2.53
C SER A 215 45.32 19.40 1.80
N LEU A 216 44.61 19.38 0.66
CA LEU A 216 44.41 18.15 -0.13
C LEU A 216 45.75 17.54 -0.57
N ARG A 217 45.94 16.24 -0.26
CA ARG A 217 47.11 15.48 -0.70
C ARG A 217 46.97 15.06 -2.17
N GLN A 218 48.11 14.93 -2.86
CA GLN A 218 48.15 14.33 -4.20
C GLN A 218 47.55 12.91 -4.15
N GLY A 219 46.74 12.54 -5.15
CA GLY A 219 46.04 11.25 -5.16
C GLY A 219 44.64 11.26 -4.53
N VAL A 220 44.28 12.30 -3.77
CA VAL A 220 42.97 12.43 -3.11
C VAL A 220 42.17 13.58 -3.73
N GLY A 221 40.94 13.28 -4.15
CA GLY A 221 39.98 14.25 -4.65
C GLY A 221 38.85 14.49 -3.66
N LEU A 222 38.24 15.67 -3.72
CA LEU A 222 37.13 16.10 -2.89
C LEU A 222 35.99 16.58 -3.80
N VAL A 223 34.78 16.09 -3.56
CA VAL A 223 33.54 16.49 -4.21
C VAL A 223 32.55 16.93 -3.15
N GLU A 224 32.21 18.22 -3.15
CA GLU A 224 31.31 18.85 -2.19
C GLU A 224 29.97 19.15 -2.86
N VAL A 225 28.87 18.69 -2.26
CA VAL A 225 27.53 18.80 -2.84
C VAL A 225 26.68 19.74 -1.99
N SER A 226 26.38 20.93 -2.52
CA SER A 226 25.57 21.95 -1.83
C SER A 226 24.10 21.93 -2.26
N LEU A 227 23.79 21.40 -3.45
CA LEU A 227 22.42 21.14 -3.92
C LEU A 227 22.14 19.63 -3.83
N LEU A 228 21.37 19.22 -2.82
CA LEU A 228 21.03 17.81 -2.60
C LEU A 228 19.80 17.39 -3.41
N ARG A 229 18.84 18.29 -3.61
CA ARG A 229 17.69 18.08 -4.52
C ARG A 229 17.42 19.35 -5.33
N PRO A 230 17.15 19.25 -6.66
CA PRO A 230 17.12 18.02 -7.46
C PRO A 230 18.52 17.38 -7.65
N VAL A 231 18.56 16.06 -7.88
CA VAL A 231 19.82 15.30 -8.05
C VAL A 231 20.52 15.71 -9.35
N LEU A 232 21.84 15.90 -9.29
CA LEU A 232 22.67 16.33 -10.40
C LEU A 232 23.49 15.17 -10.99
N GLY A 233 22.86 14.06 -11.36
CA GLY A 233 23.55 12.81 -11.72
C GLY A 233 24.69 12.97 -12.73
N SER A 234 24.46 13.67 -13.85
CA SER A 234 25.50 13.90 -14.87
C SER A 234 26.67 14.77 -14.39
N LYS A 235 26.38 15.84 -13.62
CA LYS A 235 27.43 16.70 -13.06
C LYS A 235 28.19 16.01 -11.93
N LEU A 236 27.49 15.26 -11.08
CA LEU A 236 28.07 14.46 -10.00
C LEU A 236 29.00 13.39 -10.55
N GLY A 237 28.57 12.69 -11.62
CA GLY A 237 29.44 11.81 -12.38
C GLY A 237 30.67 12.56 -12.91
N SER A 238 30.49 13.68 -13.64
CA SER A 238 31.62 14.42 -14.20
C SER A 238 32.62 14.97 -13.16
N ALA A 239 32.16 15.23 -11.93
CA ALA A 239 32.99 15.68 -10.83
C ALA A 239 33.89 14.57 -10.25
N ILE A 240 33.57 13.30 -10.51
CA ILE A 240 34.36 12.13 -10.11
C ILE A 240 35.22 11.69 -11.30
N PRO A 241 36.56 11.90 -11.25
CA PRO A 241 37.45 11.58 -12.38
C PRO A 241 37.43 10.09 -12.75
N ALA A 242 37.64 9.79 -14.04
CA ALA A 242 37.73 8.41 -14.52
C ALA A 242 38.94 7.63 -13.96
N SER A 243 39.94 8.33 -13.43
CA SER A 243 41.13 7.77 -12.75
C SER A 243 40.87 7.33 -11.31
N ALA A 244 39.67 7.59 -10.77
CA ALA A 244 39.30 7.21 -9.42
C ALA A 244 39.06 5.69 -9.34
N ASN A 245 39.75 5.03 -8.42
CA ASN A 245 39.58 3.60 -8.12
C ASN A 245 38.73 3.38 -6.86
N ARG A 246 38.56 4.42 -6.05
CA ARG A 246 37.84 4.38 -4.77
C ARG A 246 37.05 5.67 -4.57
N VAL A 247 35.80 5.55 -4.17
CA VAL A 247 34.91 6.68 -3.85
C VAL A 247 34.34 6.44 -2.46
N ILE A 248 34.48 7.43 -1.57
CA ILE A 248 34.00 7.37 -0.19
C ILE A 248 32.96 8.47 0.01
N VAL A 249 31.71 8.09 0.22
CA VAL A 249 30.61 9.02 0.48
C VAL A 249 30.48 9.21 1.98
N LEU A 250 30.77 10.42 2.46
CA LEU A 250 30.76 10.74 3.87
C LEU A 250 29.54 11.58 4.26
N ASP A 251 28.87 11.17 5.32
CA ASP A 251 27.75 11.91 5.93
C ASP A 251 28.21 12.55 7.25
N ARG A 252 27.54 13.60 7.74
CA ARG A 252 27.94 14.30 8.98
C ARG A 252 27.33 13.72 10.26
N ALA A 253 26.45 12.74 10.14
CA ALA A 253 25.79 12.12 11.29
C ALA A 253 26.53 10.87 11.81
N GLY A 254 26.89 10.87 13.09
CA GLY A 254 27.44 9.70 13.79
C GLY A 254 26.44 8.56 13.99
N ASN A 255 25.13 8.85 13.98
CA ASN A 255 24.06 7.86 14.21
C ASN A 255 23.09 7.83 13.02
N ARG A 256 23.48 7.09 11.98
CA ARG A 256 22.73 6.97 10.72
C ARG A 256 21.45 6.17 10.92
N SER A 257 20.34 6.69 10.40
CA SER A 257 19.05 5.98 10.39
C SER A 257 18.97 4.87 9.35
N THR A 258 19.78 4.95 8.29
CA THR A 258 19.84 3.97 7.20
C THR A 258 21.27 3.53 6.93
N LYS A 259 21.42 2.30 6.41
CA LYS A 259 22.72 1.78 5.96
C LYS A 259 23.28 2.57 4.77
N TRP A 260 22.39 2.92 3.83
CA TRP A 260 22.71 3.71 2.65
C TRP A 260 22.00 5.06 2.73
N THR A 261 22.76 6.15 2.66
CA THR A 261 22.22 7.52 2.72
C THR A 261 21.73 7.95 1.32
N PRO A 262 20.82 8.93 1.22
CA PRO A 262 20.35 9.42 -0.08
C PRO A 262 21.50 9.85 -1.01
N LEU A 263 22.50 10.57 -0.49
CA LEU A 263 23.67 10.97 -1.26
C LEU A 263 24.52 9.77 -1.73
N TYR A 264 24.60 8.70 -0.93
CA TYR A 264 25.30 7.47 -1.35
C TYR A 264 24.60 6.82 -2.55
N LEU A 265 23.27 6.75 -2.53
CA LEU A 265 22.47 6.22 -3.63
C LEU A 265 22.61 7.08 -4.89
N ASP A 266 22.57 8.42 -4.73
CA ASP A 266 22.74 9.35 -5.84
C ASP A 266 24.14 9.21 -6.51
N VAL A 267 25.20 8.98 -5.71
CA VAL A 267 26.56 8.72 -6.21
C VAL A 267 26.65 7.35 -6.88
N ALA A 268 26.03 6.32 -6.31
CA ALA A 268 26.00 4.98 -6.89
C ALA A 268 25.36 4.98 -8.28
N GLU A 269 24.21 5.65 -8.41
CA GLU A 269 23.50 5.84 -9.68
C GLU A 269 24.34 6.65 -10.68
N ALA A 270 24.99 7.74 -10.25
CA ALA A 270 25.84 8.56 -11.10
C ALA A 270 27.10 7.84 -11.63
N LEU A 271 27.51 6.73 -11.01
CA LEU A 271 28.65 5.92 -11.38
C LEU A 271 28.25 4.63 -12.13
N GLU A 272 26.96 4.33 -12.24
CA GLU A 272 26.45 3.15 -12.94
C GLU A 272 26.79 3.21 -14.43
N GLY A 273 27.22 2.07 -15.01
CA GLY A 273 27.54 1.97 -16.44
C GLY A 273 28.90 2.53 -16.87
N ARG A 274 29.78 2.96 -15.94
CA ARG A 274 31.17 3.34 -16.26
C ARG A 274 32.05 2.13 -16.57
N GLU A 275 32.98 2.27 -17.53
CA GLU A 275 33.93 1.22 -17.89
C GLU A 275 34.84 0.80 -16.72
N ASN A 276 35.26 1.75 -15.87
CA ASN A 276 36.03 1.50 -14.66
C ASN A 276 35.22 1.94 -13.44
N GLN A 277 34.60 0.98 -12.74
CA GLN A 277 33.74 1.27 -11.60
C GLN A 277 34.58 1.31 -10.31
N PRO A 278 34.68 2.47 -9.63
CA PRO A 278 35.44 2.57 -8.40
C PRO A 278 34.77 1.81 -7.25
N LYS A 279 35.56 1.35 -6.29
CA LYS A 279 35.04 0.80 -5.03
C LYS A 279 34.32 1.90 -4.26
N LEU A 280 33.00 1.80 -4.17
CA LEU A 280 32.14 2.73 -3.43
C LEU A 280 32.06 2.32 -1.96
N LEU A 281 32.32 3.25 -1.05
CA LEU A 281 32.25 3.06 0.40
C LEU A 281 31.40 4.16 1.03
N SER A 282 30.73 3.86 2.12
CA SER A 282 29.96 4.81 2.92
C SER A 282 30.61 5.02 4.28
N GLY A 283 30.55 6.21 4.87
CA GLY A 283 30.85 6.36 6.30
C GLY A 283 30.73 7.79 6.83
N THR A 284 31.10 8.03 8.09
CA THR A 284 30.78 9.32 8.73
C THR A 284 32.00 10.24 8.78
N LEU A 285 31.80 11.52 8.45
CA LEU A 285 32.75 12.58 8.68
C LEU A 285 32.49 13.25 10.05
N GLY A 286 33.42 13.03 10.97
CA GLY A 286 33.48 13.72 12.26
C GLY A 286 34.09 15.13 12.16
N ASP A 287 34.45 15.71 13.30
CA ASP A 287 35.20 16.96 13.33
C ASP A 287 36.65 16.74 12.86
N VAL A 288 37.17 17.69 12.08
CA VAL A 288 38.48 17.58 11.42
C VAL A 288 39.39 18.67 11.97
N GLN A 289 40.16 18.33 13.01
CA GLN A 289 41.14 19.24 13.60
C GLN A 289 42.49 19.19 12.87
N ASP A 290 42.92 18.02 12.41
CA ASP A 290 44.13 17.83 11.61
C ASP A 290 43.80 17.10 10.28
N PRO A 291 43.86 17.81 9.13
CA PRO A 291 43.66 17.21 7.83
C PRO A 291 44.65 16.06 7.52
N ASN A 292 45.88 16.12 8.03
CA ASN A 292 46.89 15.09 7.74
C ASN A 292 46.54 13.75 8.37
N ALA A 293 46.15 13.75 9.65
CA ALA A 293 45.68 12.57 10.35
C ALA A 293 44.43 11.94 9.67
N LEU A 294 43.54 12.77 9.11
CA LEU A 294 42.41 12.29 8.32
C LEU A 294 42.89 11.54 7.07
N PHE A 295 43.82 12.12 6.30
CA PHE A 295 44.33 11.48 5.09
C PHE A 295 45.12 10.20 5.37
N ASP A 296 45.87 10.13 6.49
CA ASP A 296 46.58 8.91 6.91
C ASP A 296 45.62 7.75 7.23
N SER A 297 44.41 8.06 7.69
CA SER A 297 43.38 7.05 7.99
C SER A 297 42.60 6.55 6.78
N LEU A 298 42.78 7.15 5.60
CA LEU A 298 42.05 6.74 4.40
C LEU A 298 42.41 5.34 3.94
N ASP A 299 43.67 4.94 4.02
CA ASP A 299 44.13 3.62 3.55
C ASP A 299 43.52 2.46 4.34
N SER A 300 43.23 2.67 5.62
CA SER A 300 42.59 1.70 6.52
C SER A 300 41.06 1.85 6.64
N PHE A 301 40.45 2.80 5.92
CA PHE A 301 39.02 3.08 6.04
C PHE A 301 38.14 1.98 5.40
N GLU A 302 37.23 1.43 6.19
CA GLU A 302 36.26 0.41 5.77
C GLU A 302 34.83 0.98 5.63
N ASP A 303 33.95 0.24 4.97
CA ASP A 303 32.54 0.63 4.82
C ASP A 303 31.86 0.74 6.20
N GLY A 304 31.14 1.83 6.43
CA GLY A 304 30.57 2.21 7.73
C GLY A 304 31.56 2.85 8.71
N GLY A 305 32.82 3.08 8.31
CA GLY A 305 33.86 3.70 9.13
C GLY A 305 33.62 5.18 9.43
N VAL A 306 34.45 5.74 10.31
CA VAL A 306 34.43 7.16 10.70
C VAL A 306 35.76 7.81 10.31
N LEU A 307 35.71 8.96 9.64
CA LEU A 307 36.86 9.82 9.38
C LEU A 307 36.79 11.07 10.24
N GLY A 308 37.83 11.34 11.03
CA GLY A 308 37.85 12.42 12.02
C GLY A 308 37.31 11.99 13.38
N THR A 309 37.22 12.95 14.31
CA THR A 309 36.77 12.71 15.69
C THR A 309 35.29 13.06 15.83
N LEU A 310 34.46 12.09 16.21
CA LEU A 310 33.08 12.40 16.57
C LEU A 310 33.05 13.19 17.89
N PRO A 311 32.28 14.28 17.97
CA PRO A 311 32.11 15.00 19.23
C PRO A 311 31.48 14.06 20.27
N GLU A 312 32.02 14.07 21.49
CA GLU A 312 31.47 13.30 22.62
C GLU A 312 29.99 13.68 22.79
N ALA A 313 29.12 12.67 22.74
CA ALA A 313 27.70 12.87 23.00
C ALA A 313 27.55 13.38 24.44
N GLY A 314 26.98 14.57 24.61
CA GLY A 314 26.58 15.05 25.92
C GLY A 314 25.62 14.05 26.60
N PRO A 315 25.47 14.11 27.94
CA PRO A 315 24.59 13.19 28.66
C PRO A 315 23.17 13.25 28.07
N ALA A 316 22.71 12.12 27.53
CA ALA A 316 21.40 12.02 26.90
C ALA A 316 20.31 12.30 27.95
N GLN A 317 19.45 13.29 27.69
CA GLN A 317 18.32 13.57 28.55
C GLN A 317 17.20 12.55 28.30
N PRO A 318 16.53 12.07 29.37
CA PRO A 318 15.40 11.15 29.23
C PRO A 318 14.23 11.84 28.52
N PRO A 319 13.51 11.16 27.62
CA PRO A 319 12.34 11.75 26.97
C PRO A 319 11.24 12.06 27.97
N HIS A 320 10.54 13.18 27.73
CA HIS A 320 9.40 13.61 28.54
C HIS A 320 8.19 12.69 28.31
N VAL A 321 7.56 12.23 29.38
CA VAL A 321 6.33 11.43 29.34
C VAL A 321 5.14 12.35 29.60
N PRO A 322 4.17 12.44 28.67
CA PRO A 322 3.00 13.30 28.85
C PRO A 322 2.21 12.98 30.12
N LYS A 323 1.72 14.03 30.80
CA LYS A 323 1.00 13.91 32.08
C LYS A 323 -0.19 12.95 32.04
N HIS A 324 -0.94 12.92 30.93
CA HIS A 324 -2.13 12.08 30.80
C HIS A 324 -1.79 10.59 30.69
N GLU A 325 -0.73 10.24 29.96
CA GLU A 325 -0.29 8.86 29.73
C GLU A 325 0.14 8.15 31.02
N ALA A 326 0.68 8.92 31.99
CA ALA A 326 1.04 8.42 33.31
C ALA A 326 -0.13 7.77 34.08
N SER A 327 -1.38 7.97 33.66
CA SER A 327 -2.56 7.34 34.29
C SER A 327 -2.54 5.82 34.19
N TYR A 328 -2.11 5.25 33.05
CA TYR A 328 -2.00 3.79 32.89
C TYR A 328 -0.79 3.24 33.65
N THR A 329 0.34 3.94 33.64
CA THR A 329 1.54 3.54 34.40
C THR A 329 1.26 3.49 35.89
N LYS A 330 0.52 4.45 36.45
CA LYS A 330 0.11 4.43 37.86
C LYS A 330 -0.79 3.24 38.21
N ILE A 331 -1.67 2.82 37.29
CA ILE A 331 -2.48 1.61 37.49
C ILE A 331 -1.57 0.39 37.51
N LEU A 332 -0.65 0.25 36.54
CA LEU A 332 0.30 -0.85 36.49
C LEU A 332 1.15 -0.93 37.77
N GLU A 333 1.67 0.20 38.25
CA GLU A 333 2.37 0.30 39.53
C GLU A 333 1.49 -0.17 40.70
N SER A 334 0.21 0.21 40.73
CA SER A 334 -0.71 -0.21 41.80
C SER A 334 -1.09 -1.70 41.75
N VAL A 335 -1.18 -2.29 40.55
CA VAL A 335 -1.60 -3.68 40.33
C VAL A 335 -0.43 -4.65 40.56
N PHE A 336 0.75 -4.30 40.07
CA PHE A 336 1.92 -5.18 40.09
C PHE A 336 2.93 -4.81 41.19
N GLY A 337 2.97 -3.56 41.66
CA GLY A 337 3.89 -3.14 42.73
C GLY A 337 5.35 -3.41 42.35
N ASP A 338 6.11 -4.02 43.26
CA ASP A 338 7.55 -4.26 43.09
C ASP A 338 7.90 -5.19 41.92
N ARG A 339 6.94 -5.94 41.36
CA ARG A 339 7.18 -6.79 40.17
C ARG A 339 7.07 -6.01 38.86
N PHE A 340 6.56 -4.78 38.86
CA PHE A 340 6.36 -4.00 37.65
C PHE A 340 7.69 -3.54 37.05
N VAL A 341 7.98 -3.97 35.82
CA VAL A 341 9.19 -3.58 35.11
C VAL A 341 8.82 -3.05 33.72
N VAL A 342 9.21 -1.81 33.43
CA VAL A 342 9.11 -1.23 32.09
C VAL A 342 10.45 -1.37 31.38
N ALA A 343 10.50 -2.21 30.35
CA ALA A 343 11.74 -2.53 29.64
C ALA A 343 12.28 -1.35 28.82
N ASN A 344 11.43 -0.37 28.49
CA ASN A 344 11.78 0.83 27.75
C ASN A 344 11.58 2.13 28.56
N ASP A 345 11.79 2.08 29.89
CA ASP A 345 11.64 3.24 30.78
C ASP A 345 12.57 4.40 30.34
N PRO A 346 12.05 5.63 30.13
CA PRO A 346 12.85 6.82 29.83
C PRO A 346 14.05 7.04 30.76
N LYS A 347 13.98 6.64 32.03
CA LYS A 347 15.08 6.75 33.00
C LYS A 347 16.33 5.96 32.57
N LEU A 348 16.15 4.88 31.80
CA LEU A 348 17.23 4.05 31.29
C LEU A 348 18.12 4.81 30.30
N VAL A 349 17.63 5.90 29.69
CA VAL A 349 18.42 6.71 28.75
C VAL A 349 19.70 7.23 29.38
N SER A 350 19.66 7.60 30.66
CA SER A 350 20.82 8.11 31.39
C SER A 350 21.95 7.08 31.55
N SER A 351 21.64 5.78 31.55
CA SER A 351 22.61 4.70 31.81
C SER A 351 22.86 3.77 30.61
N LYS A 352 21.89 3.64 29.70
CA LYS A 352 21.90 2.74 28.54
C LYS A 352 21.84 3.49 27.19
N GLY A 353 21.76 4.82 27.22
CA GLY A 353 21.71 5.68 26.05
C GLY A 353 20.32 5.80 25.41
N PRO A 354 20.18 6.65 24.38
CA PRO A 354 18.88 6.97 23.76
C PRO A 354 18.13 5.77 23.17
N ALA A 355 18.86 4.73 22.76
CA ALA A 355 18.28 3.50 22.22
C ALA A 355 17.41 2.74 23.22
N ALA A 356 17.57 2.99 24.53
CA ALA A 356 16.87 2.29 25.61
C ALA A 356 15.33 2.35 25.52
N THR A 357 14.79 3.37 24.85
CA THR A 357 13.34 3.58 24.70
C THR A 357 12.74 2.91 23.46
N ARG A 358 13.59 2.35 22.59
CA ARG A 358 13.16 1.71 21.33
C ARG A 358 12.64 0.28 21.58
N PRO A 359 11.60 -0.16 20.85
CA PRO A 359 11.02 -1.50 21.04
C PRO A 359 12.02 -2.62 20.81
N GLU A 360 12.91 -2.52 19.82
CA GLU A 360 13.88 -3.56 19.49
C GLU A 360 14.92 -3.73 20.61
N PHE A 361 15.36 -2.62 21.20
CA PHE A 361 16.28 -2.63 22.34
C PHE A 361 15.61 -3.23 23.58
N ALA A 362 14.35 -2.88 23.81
CA ALA A 362 13.55 -3.43 24.90
C ALA A 362 13.35 -4.95 24.74
N LEU A 363 13.03 -5.42 23.53
CA LEU A 363 12.91 -6.85 23.22
C LEU A 363 14.22 -7.59 23.47
N GLY A 364 15.36 -7.05 23.01
CA GLY A 364 16.68 -7.63 23.27
C GLY A 364 17.02 -7.69 24.78
N THR A 365 16.63 -6.65 25.52
CA THR A 365 16.80 -6.62 26.98
C THR A 365 15.96 -7.69 27.67
N VAL A 366 14.71 -7.86 27.25
CA VAL A 366 13.83 -8.90 27.81
C VAL A 366 14.31 -10.30 27.46
N GLN A 367 14.76 -10.54 26.22
CA GLN A 367 15.38 -11.80 25.82
C GLN A 367 16.55 -12.15 26.76
N ALA A 368 17.45 -11.21 27.00
CA ALA A 368 18.59 -11.41 27.89
C ALA A 368 18.16 -11.74 29.33
N GLN A 369 17.08 -11.11 29.84
CA GLN A 369 16.52 -11.42 31.16
C GLN A 369 15.89 -12.82 31.22
N LEU A 370 15.21 -13.27 30.16
CA LEU A 370 14.63 -14.60 30.06
C LEU A 370 15.73 -15.68 30.00
N ASP A 371 16.79 -15.42 29.23
CA ASP A 371 17.96 -16.30 29.15
C ASP A 371 18.70 -16.38 30.50
N ALA A 372 18.86 -15.24 31.18
CA ALA A 372 19.43 -15.19 32.52
C ALA A 372 18.59 -15.99 33.54
N ARG A 373 17.26 -15.88 33.49
CA ARG A 373 16.36 -16.68 34.34
C ARG A 373 16.45 -18.17 34.03
N THR A 374 16.59 -18.55 32.76
CA THR A 374 16.79 -19.94 32.35
C THR A 374 18.09 -20.50 32.91
N ARG A 375 19.18 -19.73 32.87
CA ARG A 375 20.46 -20.09 33.50
C ARG A 375 20.34 -20.23 35.02
N LEU A 376 19.66 -19.31 35.68
CA LEU A 376 19.38 -19.39 37.13
C LEU A 376 18.65 -20.69 37.49
N VAL A 377 17.60 -21.06 36.74
CA VAL A 377 16.88 -22.33 36.95
C VAL A 377 17.80 -23.54 36.78
N GLY A 378 18.64 -23.53 35.74
CA GLY A 378 19.64 -24.57 35.52
C GLY A 378 20.66 -24.67 36.66
N ALA A 379 21.14 -23.54 37.18
CA ALA A 379 22.05 -23.49 38.31
C ALA A 379 21.41 -24.04 39.60
N VAL A 380 20.15 -23.68 39.88
CA VAL A 380 19.38 -24.21 41.01
C VAL A 380 19.18 -25.73 40.90
N GLN A 381 18.82 -26.24 39.72
CA GLN A 381 18.69 -27.69 39.49
C GLN A 381 20.02 -28.43 39.62
N SER A 382 21.11 -27.84 39.13
CA SER A 382 22.47 -28.39 39.29
C SER A 382 22.83 -28.51 40.78
N LEU A 383 22.57 -27.47 41.57
CA LEU A 383 22.85 -27.44 43.00
C LEU A 383 21.95 -28.44 43.77
N LEU A 384 20.66 -28.54 43.41
CA LEU A 384 19.74 -29.55 43.95
C LEU A 384 20.24 -30.99 43.70
N ASN A 385 20.68 -31.27 42.47
CA ASN A 385 21.14 -32.60 42.08
C ASN A 385 22.48 -32.99 42.74
N ALA A 386 23.34 -32.01 43.02
CA ALA A 386 24.60 -32.23 43.73
C ALA A 386 24.38 -32.68 45.19
N GLY A 387 23.27 -32.25 45.81
CA GLY A 387 22.82 -32.70 47.13
C GLY A 387 23.90 -32.60 48.21
N SER A 388 23.98 -33.62 49.07
CA SER A 388 24.95 -33.66 50.18
C SER A 388 26.42 -33.71 49.75
N LYS A 389 26.74 -34.04 48.49
CA LYS A 389 28.12 -34.07 47.96
C LYS A 389 28.71 -32.66 47.80
N ALA A 390 27.87 -31.63 47.72
CA ALA A 390 28.30 -30.23 47.62
C ALA A 390 28.30 -29.50 48.98
N GLY A 391 28.14 -30.21 50.10
CA GLY A 391 28.13 -29.60 51.44
C GLY A 391 26.84 -28.84 51.78
N ILE A 392 25.73 -29.16 51.11
CA ILE A 392 24.43 -28.48 51.25
C ILE A 392 23.71 -28.97 52.50
N SER A 393 23.22 -28.06 53.36
CA SER A 393 22.40 -28.42 54.52
C SER A 393 21.00 -28.94 54.11
N PRO A 394 20.33 -29.73 54.97
CA PRO A 394 18.93 -30.13 54.72
C PRO A 394 17.97 -28.93 54.58
N GLU A 395 18.29 -27.81 55.24
CA GLU A 395 17.50 -26.57 55.23
C GLU A 395 17.62 -25.85 53.90
N LEU A 396 18.86 -25.68 53.38
CA LEU A 396 19.12 -25.11 52.06
C LEU A 396 18.57 -25.99 50.93
N HIS A 397 18.68 -27.31 51.06
CA HIS A 397 18.09 -28.24 50.10
C HIS A 397 16.56 -28.10 50.03
N THR A 398 15.90 -27.90 51.18
CA THR A 398 14.46 -27.66 51.24
C THR A 398 14.10 -26.30 50.64
N ALA A 399 14.89 -25.26 50.88
CA ALA A 399 14.69 -23.93 50.30
C ALA A 399 14.82 -23.94 48.76
N LEU A 400 15.85 -24.61 48.23
CA LEU A 400 16.04 -24.79 46.79
C LEU A 400 14.85 -25.53 46.13
N ALA A 401 14.37 -26.60 46.77
CA ALA A 401 13.22 -27.37 46.26
C ALA A 401 11.93 -26.55 46.31
N ASN A 402 11.70 -25.81 47.41
CA ASN A 402 10.52 -24.97 47.59
C ASN A 402 10.49 -23.80 46.58
N TRP A 403 11.63 -23.14 46.32
CA TRP A 403 11.70 -22.14 45.26
C TRP A 403 11.47 -22.76 43.88
N SER A 404 12.10 -23.90 43.56
CA SER A 404 11.93 -24.56 42.27
C SER A 404 10.47 -24.90 41.94
N LEU A 405 9.69 -25.32 42.95
CA LEU A 405 8.25 -25.59 42.81
C LEU A 405 7.40 -24.32 42.65
N LYS A 406 7.81 -23.19 43.25
CA LYS A 406 7.04 -21.94 43.29
C LYS A 406 7.63 -20.82 42.42
N ARG A 407 8.62 -21.13 41.58
CA ARG A 407 9.37 -20.13 40.81
C ARG A 407 8.51 -19.34 39.83
N ASP A 408 7.43 -19.95 39.33
CA ASP A 408 6.51 -19.37 38.35
C ASP A 408 5.25 -18.78 39.02
N ASP A 409 5.21 -18.73 40.36
CA ASP A 409 4.16 -18.04 41.13
C ASP A 409 4.53 -16.55 41.33
N PRO A 410 3.69 -15.58 40.89
CA PRO A 410 3.99 -14.15 40.98
C PRO A 410 4.17 -13.60 42.41
N LYS A 411 3.61 -14.24 43.44
CA LYS A 411 3.71 -13.79 44.84
C LYS A 411 4.71 -14.63 45.63
N ALA A 412 4.69 -15.95 45.44
CA ALA A 412 5.51 -16.84 46.24
C ALA A 412 7.00 -16.81 45.82
N SER A 413 7.31 -16.61 44.53
CA SER A 413 8.68 -16.61 44.00
C SER A 413 9.61 -15.61 44.69
N ALA A 414 9.13 -14.39 44.99
CA ALA A 414 9.92 -13.38 45.69
C ALA A 414 10.26 -13.80 47.12
N SER A 415 9.27 -14.27 47.88
CA SER A 415 9.48 -14.68 49.29
C SER A 415 10.38 -15.91 49.43
N THR A 416 10.20 -16.93 48.58
CA THR A 416 11.03 -18.13 48.60
C THR A 416 12.42 -17.86 48.03
N GLY A 417 12.55 -16.96 47.06
CA GLY A 417 13.82 -16.52 46.50
C GLY A 417 14.67 -15.76 47.50
N GLN A 418 14.06 -14.86 48.29
CA GLN A 418 14.78 -14.13 49.33
C GLN A 418 15.26 -15.05 50.46
N ALA A 419 14.40 -15.96 50.93
CA ALA A 419 14.80 -16.97 51.92
C ALA A 419 15.93 -17.88 51.41
N LEU A 420 15.89 -18.27 50.14
CA LEU A 420 16.96 -19.02 49.49
C LEU A 420 18.27 -18.21 49.45
N LEU A 421 18.21 -16.94 49.08
CA LEU A 421 19.39 -16.07 48.97
C LEU A 421 20.06 -15.83 50.33
N GLU A 422 19.28 -15.64 51.39
CA GLU A 422 19.78 -15.47 52.76
C GLU A 422 20.51 -16.73 53.25
N LEU A 423 19.90 -17.91 53.07
CA LEU A 423 20.51 -19.20 53.45
C LEU A 423 21.77 -19.50 52.61
N LEU A 424 21.73 -19.24 51.31
CA LEU A 424 22.86 -19.49 50.41
C LEU A 424 24.07 -18.61 50.77
N LYS A 425 23.83 -17.35 51.16
CA LYS A 425 24.88 -16.43 51.63
C LYS A 425 25.41 -16.81 53.02
N ALA A 426 24.55 -17.31 53.90
CA ALA A 426 24.94 -17.71 55.26
C ALA A 426 25.81 -18.99 55.28
N GLU A 427 25.50 -19.98 54.44
CA GLU A 427 26.22 -21.26 54.41
C GLU A 427 27.53 -21.23 53.61
N ASN A 428 27.78 -20.17 52.82
CA ASN A 428 29.01 -19.97 52.04
C ASN A 428 29.44 -21.21 51.21
N VAL A 429 28.47 -21.79 50.49
CA VAL A 429 28.66 -23.04 49.73
C VAL A 429 29.65 -22.84 48.59
N GLN A 430 30.75 -23.61 48.60
CA GLN A 430 31.77 -23.56 47.54
C GLN A 430 31.38 -24.46 46.35
N HIS A 431 30.42 -23.98 45.55
CA HIS A 431 30.02 -24.63 44.30
C HIS A 431 29.83 -23.57 43.19
N PRO A 432 30.28 -23.81 41.94
CA PRO A 432 30.12 -22.85 40.84
C PRO A 432 28.66 -22.39 40.63
N ALA A 433 27.71 -23.33 40.76
CA ALA A 433 26.28 -23.01 40.65
C ALA A 433 25.77 -22.12 41.79
N ALA A 434 26.36 -22.17 43.01
CA ALA A 434 25.98 -21.28 44.11
C ALA A 434 26.40 -19.84 43.80
N SER A 435 27.62 -19.64 43.29
CA SER A 435 28.10 -18.33 42.84
C SER A 435 27.25 -17.76 41.69
N GLU A 436 26.81 -18.61 40.76
CA GLU A 436 25.93 -18.21 39.66
C GLU A 436 24.51 -17.83 40.14
N ILE A 437 23.95 -18.53 41.13
CA ILE A 437 22.67 -18.15 41.75
C ILE A 437 22.78 -16.78 42.43
N ILE A 438 23.90 -16.50 43.11
CA ILE A 438 24.13 -15.21 43.79
C ILE A 438 24.24 -14.06 42.76
N SER A 439 24.96 -14.27 41.66
CA SER A 439 25.10 -13.24 40.62
C SER A 439 23.80 -12.96 39.86
N LEU A 440 22.91 -13.96 39.77
CA LEU A 440 21.58 -13.86 39.13
C LEU A 440 20.44 -13.62 40.13
N SER A 441 20.76 -13.16 41.35
CA SER A 441 19.79 -13.02 42.44
C SER A 441 18.63 -12.07 42.13
N GLU A 442 18.82 -11.09 41.25
CA GLU A 442 17.76 -10.18 40.77
C GLU A 442 16.63 -10.93 40.02
N HIS A 443 16.91 -12.11 39.47
CA HIS A 443 15.95 -12.93 38.71
C HIS A 443 15.26 -14.02 39.54
N LEU A 444 15.48 -14.06 40.87
CA LEU A 444 14.81 -14.99 41.79
C LEU A 444 13.32 -14.70 41.94
N SER A 445 12.94 -13.42 41.81
CA SER A 445 11.54 -12.99 41.74
C SER A 445 11.05 -13.02 40.30
N LEU A 446 9.76 -13.30 40.07
CA LEU A 446 9.15 -13.23 38.75
C LEU A 446 8.67 -11.79 38.44
N PRO A 447 9.31 -11.06 37.51
CA PRO A 447 8.88 -9.72 37.14
C PRO A 447 7.72 -9.75 36.12
N SER A 448 6.84 -8.77 36.22
CA SER A 448 5.84 -8.41 35.21
C SER A 448 6.47 -7.45 34.21
N ARG A 449 6.77 -7.95 33.00
CA ARG A 449 7.53 -7.22 31.98
C ARG A 449 6.60 -6.47 31.04
N TRP A 450 6.74 -5.16 30.96
CA TRP A 450 5.96 -4.29 30.10
C TRP A 450 6.83 -3.50 29.13
N ILE A 451 6.36 -3.35 27.90
CA ILE A 451 6.87 -2.42 26.88
C ILE A 451 5.74 -1.45 26.58
N ILE A 452 5.97 -0.16 26.75
CA ILE A 452 4.95 0.87 26.56
C ILE A 452 5.26 1.65 25.29
N GLY A 453 4.33 1.71 24.35
CA GLY A 453 4.50 2.39 23.07
C GLY A 453 3.28 3.22 22.67
N SER A 454 3.45 4.07 21.66
CA SER A 454 2.34 4.78 21.02
C SER A 454 1.74 3.93 19.89
N ASP A 455 0.51 4.26 19.52
CA ASP A 455 -0.15 3.76 18.31
C ASP A 455 0.66 3.93 17.01
N ALA A 456 1.64 4.84 16.97
CA ALA A 456 2.60 4.99 15.87
C ALA A 456 3.29 3.67 15.47
N TRP A 457 3.46 2.74 16.42
CA TRP A 457 4.05 1.42 16.15
C TRP A 457 3.14 0.50 15.32
N SER A 458 1.88 0.89 15.08
CA SER A 458 0.92 0.10 14.29
C SER A 458 0.76 0.53 12.83
N TYR A 459 1.40 1.64 12.40
CA TYR A 459 1.21 2.18 11.05
C TYR A 459 1.95 1.35 9.98
N ASP A 460 3.18 0.91 10.26
CA ASP A 460 3.97 0.08 9.34
C ASP A 460 4.38 -1.26 9.96
N LEU A 461 3.55 -2.29 9.73
CA LEU A 461 3.81 -3.65 10.21
C LEU A 461 5.14 -4.26 9.74
N GLY A 462 5.69 -3.84 8.59
CA GLY A 462 6.91 -4.43 8.01
C GLY A 462 8.21 -3.98 8.68
N ALA A 463 8.20 -2.81 9.32
CA ALA A 463 9.30 -2.24 10.09
C ALA A 463 8.92 -1.96 11.57
N SER A 464 7.75 -2.42 12.02
CA SER A 464 7.25 -2.15 13.37
C SER A 464 7.86 -3.06 14.43
N GLY A 465 8.19 -2.47 15.58
CA GLY A 465 8.45 -3.21 16.82
C GLY A 465 7.28 -4.10 17.27
N LEU A 466 6.05 -3.80 16.83
CA LEU A 466 4.86 -4.62 17.10
C LEU A 466 4.94 -6.01 16.45
N HIS A 467 5.31 -6.09 15.16
CA HIS A 467 5.48 -7.37 14.48
C HIS A 467 6.56 -8.21 15.13
N HIS A 468 7.71 -7.61 15.44
CA HIS A 468 8.81 -8.30 16.11
C HIS A 468 8.42 -8.81 17.50
N ALA A 469 7.67 -8.02 18.29
CA ALA A 469 7.18 -8.45 19.59
C ALA A 469 6.26 -9.69 19.49
N ILE A 470 5.30 -9.67 18.56
CA ILE A 470 4.37 -10.80 18.33
C ILE A 470 5.14 -12.04 17.84
N ALA A 471 5.94 -11.88 16.78
CA ALA A 471 6.67 -12.99 16.15
C ALA A 471 7.74 -13.60 17.06
N SER A 472 8.21 -12.87 18.08
CA SER A 472 9.21 -13.36 19.03
C SER A 472 8.70 -14.50 19.91
N GLY A 473 7.38 -14.60 20.15
CA GLY A 473 6.79 -15.56 21.09
C GLY A 473 7.24 -15.37 22.55
N LEU A 474 7.94 -14.27 22.88
CA LEU A 474 8.43 -14.03 24.23
C LEU A 474 7.29 -13.70 25.18
N ASN A 475 7.46 -14.07 26.46
CA ASN A 475 6.53 -13.68 27.51
C ASN A 475 6.73 -12.20 27.88
N ILE A 476 6.00 -11.33 27.18
CA ILE A 476 6.05 -9.87 27.28
C ILE A 476 4.66 -9.25 27.17
N ASN A 477 4.44 -8.15 27.87
CA ASN A 477 3.22 -7.36 27.76
C ASN A 477 3.51 -6.06 27.01
N LEU A 478 2.83 -5.82 25.88
CA LEU A 478 2.85 -4.56 25.15
C LEU A 478 1.62 -3.73 25.52
N LEU A 479 1.83 -2.52 26.02
CA LEU A 479 0.79 -1.51 26.20
C LEU A 479 0.92 -0.45 25.09
N LEU A 480 -0.06 -0.39 24.18
CA LEU A 480 -0.09 0.59 23.11
C LEU A 480 -1.11 1.69 23.44
N LEU A 481 -0.63 2.92 23.58
CA LEU A 481 -1.46 4.09 23.87
C LEU A 481 -1.95 4.73 22.56
N ASP A 482 -3.27 4.79 22.38
CA ASP A 482 -3.92 5.52 21.30
C ASP A 482 -4.42 6.87 21.81
N THR A 483 -3.75 7.93 21.37
CA THR A 483 -4.01 9.30 21.83
C THR A 483 -4.85 10.12 20.86
N VAL A 484 -5.25 9.54 19.72
CA VAL A 484 -5.97 10.28 18.66
C VAL A 484 -7.44 10.51 19.06
N PRO A 485 -7.91 11.78 19.12
CA PRO A 485 -9.30 12.08 19.43
C PRO A 485 -10.26 11.52 18.38
N TYR A 486 -11.41 11.03 18.85
CA TYR A 486 -12.53 10.54 18.02
C TYR A 486 -12.89 11.50 16.86
N SER A 487 -12.88 12.80 17.12
CA SER A 487 -13.26 13.85 16.18
C SER A 487 -12.28 14.08 15.03
N GLN A 488 -11.07 13.52 15.09
CA GLN A 488 -9.99 13.76 14.12
C GLN A 488 -9.67 12.54 13.25
N ARG A 489 -10.44 11.45 13.37
CA ARG A 489 -10.24 10.21 12.61
C ARG A 489 -10.34 10.40 11.09
N ASP A 490 -11.24 11.28 10.65
CA ASP A 490 -11.56 11.49 9.23
C ASP A 490 -10.65 12.56 8.57
N ALA A 491 -9.77 13.21 9.34
CA ALA A 491 -8.80 14.19 8.84
C ALA A 491 -7.50 13.54 8.33
N VAL A 492 -7.35 12.22 8.47
CA VAL A 492 -6.18 11.45 8.02
C VAL A 492 -6.51 10.75 6.70
N ASP A 493 -5.61 10.88 5.73
CA ASP A 493 -5.67 10.28 4.39
C ASP A 493 -6.07 8.78 4.44
N PRO A 494 -7.10 8.33 3.69
CA PRO A 494 -7.50 6.93 3.57
C PRO A 494 -6.37 5.96 3.21
N SER A 495 -5.32 6.42 2.55
CA SER A 495 -4.14 5.62 2.16
C SER A 495 -3.20 5.30 3.35
N ARG A 496 -3.24 6.10 4.42
CA ARG A 496 -2.44 5.98 5.64
C ARG A 496 -3.27 5.60 6.87
N ARG A 497 -4.39 4.91 6.65
CA ARG A 497 -5.30 4.48 7.72
C ARG A 497 -4.56 3.55 8.69
N LYS A 498 -4.68 3.84 9.99
CA LYS A 498 -4.22 3.00 11.09
C LYS A 498 -4.60 1.53 10.85
N LYS A 499 -3.62 0.64 10.82
CA LYS A 499 -3.86 -0.81 10.75
C LYS A 499 -4.34 -1.29 12.11
N ASP A 500 -5.30 -2.22 12.12
CA ASP A 500 -5.86 -2.74 13.37
C ASP A 500 -4.87 -3.70 14.05
N ALA A 501 -4.07 -3.16 14.97
CA ALA A 501 -3.08 -3.89 15.74
C ALA A 501 -3.69 -5.05 16.53
N GLY A 502 -4.92 -4.88 17.03
CA GLY A 502 -5.60 -5.91 17.82
C GLY A 502 -6.02 -7.07 16.92
N LEU A 503 -6.62 -6.78 15.77
CA LEU A 503 -6.98 -7.80 14.79
C LEU A 503 -5.74 -8.51 14.22
N TYR A 504 -4.66 -7.76 13.97
CA TYR A 504 -3.40 -8.33 13.53
C TYR A 504 -2.85 -9.35 14.54
N ALA A 505 -2.82 -8.99 15.83
CA ALA A 505 -2.38 -9.87 16.91
C ALA A 505 -3.31 -11.08 17.09
N MET A 506 -4.64 -10.90 17.05
CA MET A 506 -5.62 -11.99 17.15
C MET A 506 -5.46 -13.01 16.01
N ASN A 507 -5.10 -12.58 14.80
CA ASN A 507 -4.87 -13.47 13.66
C ASN A 507 -3.61 -14.34 13.80
N HIS A 508 -2.67 -13.97 14.67
CA HIS A 508 -1.49 -14.79 14.98
C HIS A 508 -1.87 -16.02 15.82
N GLY A 509 -2.92 -15.89 16.65
CA GLY A 509 -3.64 -17.00 17.29
C GLY A 509 -3.12 -17.43 18.68
N ASP A 510 -1.89 -17.11 19.04
CA ASP A 510 -1.22 -17.44 20.31
C ASP A 510 -0.96 -16.22 21.21
N VAL A 511 -1.41 -15.03 20.78
CA VAL A 511 -1.22 -13.76 21.47
C VAL A 511 -2.48 -13.40 22.27
N TYR A 512 -2.32 -12.99 23.52
CA TYR A 512 -3.41 -12.39 24.29
C TYR A 512 -3.66 -10.95 23.80
N VAL A 513 -4.90 -10.55 23.56
CA VAL A 513 -5.23 -9.20 23.07
C VAL A 513 -6.34 -8.59 23.88
N ALA A 514 -6.18 -7.35 24.35
CA ALA A 514 -7.24 -6.61 25.01
C ALA A 514 -7.35 -5.19 24.49
N SER A 515 -8.58 -4.69 24.39
CA SER A 515 -8.90 -3.29 24.15
C SER A 515 -9.50 -2.69 25.40
N ILE A 516 -8.85 -1.65 25.94
CA ILE A 516 -9.15 -1.05 27.24
C ILE A 516 -9.31 0.47 27.13
N ALA A 517 -10.09 1.04 28.05
CA ALA A 517 -10.23 2.48 28.19
C ALA A 517 -10.45 2.86 29.66
N ILE A 518 -9.43 3.44 30.30
CA ILE A 518 -9.38 3.79 31.73
C ILE A 518 -10.58 4.60 32.21
N TYR A 519 -11.00 5.57 31.40
CA TYR A 519 -12.09 6.49 31.73
C TYR A 519 -13.49 5.96 31.38
N SER A 520 -13.58 4.77 30.76
CA SER A 520 -14.85 4.11 30.49
C SER A 520 -15.17 3.02 31.51
N SER A 521 -14.25 2.07 31.73
CA SER A 521 -14.42 1.00 32.71
C SER A 521 -13.12 0.65 33.41
N TYR A 522 -12.97 1.14 34.64
CA TYR A 522 -11.79 0.86 35.48
C TYR A 522 -11.66 -0.62 35.85
N SER A 523 -12.79 -1.29 36.12
CA SER A 523 -12.81 -2.72 36.45
C SER A 523 -12.32 -3.61 35.30
N GLN A 524 -12.73 -3.30 34.06
CA GLN A 524 -12.31 -4.02 32.87
C GLN A 524 -10.82 -3.82 32.59
N VAL A 525 -10.30 -2.61 32.81
CA VAL A 525 -8.87 -2.31 32.67
C VAL A 525 -8.05 -3.18 33.62
N ILE A 526 -8.39 -3.24 34.91
CA ILE A 526 -7.66 -4.08 35.87
C ILE A 526 -7.71 -5.55 35.45
N GLN A 527 -8.90 -6.05 35.08
CA GLN A 527 -9.05 -7.43 34.66
C GLN A 527 -8.17 -7.75 33.44
N ALA A 528 -8.22 -6.90 32.41
CA ALA A 528 -7.45 -7.10 31.18
C ALA A 528 -5.94 -7.07 31.43
N LEU A 529 -5.45 -6.20 32.31
CA LEU A 529 -4.03 -6.10 32.67
C LEU A 529 -3.54 -7.34 33.44
N VAL A 530 -4.34 -7.84 34.38
CA VAL A 530 -4.02 -9.07 35.14
C VAL A 530 -4.04 -10.30 34.23
N GLU A 531 -5.02 -10.39 33.32
CA GLU A 531 -5.09 -11.49 32.35
C GLU A 531 -3.92 -11.44 31.36
N ALA A 532 -3.52 -10.26 30.90
CA ALA A 532 -2.34 -10.07 30.04
C ALA A 532 -1.05 -10.58 30.72
N ASP A 533 -0.80 -10.21 31.97
CA ASP A 533 0.39 -10.61 32.73
C ASP A 533 0.41 -12.12 33.06
N ALA A 534 -0.76 -12.74 33.21
CA ALA A 534 -0.89 -14.17 33.46
C ALA A 534 -0.66 -15.03 32.20
N HIS A 535 -0.81 -14.45 31.00
CA HIS A 535 -0.62 -15.17 29.74
C HIS A 535 0.85 -15.59 29.56
N SER A 536 1.06 -16.84 29.15
CA SER A 536 2.40 -17.40 28.94
C SER A 536 2.86 -17.19 27.50
N GLY A 537 3.03 -15.93 27.10
CA GLY A 537 3.39 -15.54 25.73
C GLY A 537 3.28 -14.03 25.52
N PRO A 538 3.31 -13.56 24.26
CA PRO A 538 3.13 -12.15 23.98
C PRO A 538 1.68 -11.73 24.29
N SER A 539 1.54 -10.58 24.95
CA SER A 539 0.26 -9.96 25.29
C SER A 539 0.23 -8.53 24.73
N ILE A 540 -0.88 -8.13 24.10
CA ILE A 540 -1.07 -6.79 23.54
C ILE A 540 -2.30 -6.16 24.15
N VAL A 541 -2.10 -5.00 24.77
CA VAL A 541 -3.15 -4.20 25.40
C VAL A 541 -3.22 -2.86 24.67
N LEU A 542 -4.33 -2.64 23.97
CA LEU A 542 -4.65 -1.39 23.27
C LEU A 542 -5.41 -0.47 24.22
N ALA A 543 -4.83 0.66 24.56
CA ALA A 543 -5.35 1.58 25.56
C ALA A 543 -5.75 2.92 24.93
N TYR A 544 -7.05 3.25 24.99
CA TYR A 544 -7.55 4.52 24.47
C TYR A 544 -7.35 5.66 25.48
N LEU A 545 -6.81 6.79 25.02
CA LEU A 545 -6.53 7.98 25.82
C LEU A 545 -6.51 9.27 24.96
N PRO A 546 -7.65 9.74 24.44
CA PRO A 546 -7.71 10.88 23.52
C PRO A 546 -7.42 12.22 24.22
N TYR A 547 -6.39 12.94 23.79
CA TYR A 547 -6.13 14.33 24.21
C TYR A 547 -5.46 15.14 23.08
N GLN A 548 -5.66 16.46 23.09
CA GLN A 548 -5.09 17.37 22.07
C GLN A 548 -3.75 17.97 22.52
N SER A 549 -3.63 18.26 23.81
CA SER A 549 -2.42 18.81 24.44
C SER A 549 -2.29 18.33 25.89
N GLU A 550 -1.10 18.44 26.49
CA GLU A 550 -0.89 18.12 27.92
C GLU A 550 -1.67 19.02 28.89
N SER A 551 -2.15 20.17 28.42
CA SER A 551 -2.98 21.09 29.19
C SER A 551 -4.48 20.77 29.11
N THR A 552 -4.88 19.74 28.36
CA THR A 552 -6.28 19.33 28.21
C THR A 552 -6.88 18.98 29.58
N PRO A 553 -8.02 19.56 29.99
CA PRO A 553 -8.64 19.22 31.27
C PRO A 553 -9.02 17.73 31.31
N ALA A 554 -8.63 17.03 32.38
CA ALA A 554 -8.87 15.59 32.53
C ALA A 554 -10.36 15.20 32.41
N LEU A 555 -11.27 16.10 32.81
CA LEU A 555 -12.71 15.90 32.66
C LEU A 555 -13.13 15.80 31.18
N SER A 556 -12.50 16.56 30.27
CA SER A 556 -12.81 16.49 28.85
C SER A 556 -12.31 15.17 28.23
N VAL A 557 -11.09 14.74 28.60
CA VAL A 557 -10.52 13.44 28.19
C VAL A 557 -11.44 12.29 28.63
N LEU A 558 -11.95 12.35 29.86
CA LEU A 558 -12.90 11.37 30.39
C LEU A 558 -14.21 11.35 29.59
N GLN A 559 -14.80 12.53 29.36
CA GLN A 559 -16.06 12.65 28.61
C GLN A 559 -15.92 12.12 27.18
N ASP A 560 -14.83 12.45 26.49
CA ASP A 560 -14.59 12.01 25.11
C ASP A 560 -14.29 10.52 25.02
N THR A 561 -13.55 9.97 25.99
CA THR A 561 -13.33 8.52 26.09
C THR A 561 -14.65 7.77 26.31
N LYS A 562 -15.49 8.27 27.22
CA LYS A 562 -16.79 7.66 27.49
C LYS A 562 -17.69 7.70 26.26
N ARG A 563 -17.78 8.86 25.58
CA ARG A 563 -18.54 9.00 24.33
C ARG A 563 -18.04 8.05 23.25
N ALA A 564 -16.72 7.91 23.09
CA ALA A 564 -16.14 7.03 22.10
C ALA A 564 -16.48 5.54 22.34
N VAL A 565 -16.49 5.09 23.60
CA VAL A 565 -16.87 3.71 23.93
C VAL A 565 -18.38 3.50 23.81
N ASP A 566 -19.19 4.43 24.35
CA ASP A 566 -20.66 4.33 24.33
C ASP A 566 -21.21 4.42 22.89
N ALA A 567 -20.56 5.17 22.00
CA ALA A 567 -20.89 5.25 20.57
C ALA A 567 -20.36 4.07 19.73
N GLY A 568 -19.69 3.10 20.36
CA GLY A 568 -19.10 1.93 19.69
C GLY A 568 -17.88 2.23 18.81
N TYR A 569 -17.29 3.43 18.91
CA TYR A 569 -16.06 3.78 18.18
C TYR A 569 -14.85 3.00 18.71
N TRP A 570 -14.74 2.89 20.03
CA TRP A 570 -13.70 2.12 20.70
C TRP A 570 -14.32 0.93 21.45
N PRO A 571 -14.35 -0.28 20.86
CA PRO A 571 -14.92 -1.45 21.51
C PRO A 571 -13.99 -1.94 22.61
N LEU A 572 -14.55 -2.26 23.78
CA LEU A 572 -13.85 -2.93 24.88
C LEU A 572 -14.01 -4.44 24.73
N TYR A 573 -12.92 -5.15 24.56
CA TYR A 573 -12.91 -6.60 24.37
C TYR A 573 -11.63 -7.23 24.90
N ARG A 574 -11.66 -8.54 25.12
CA ARG A 574 -10.52 -9.38 25.49
C ARG A 574 -10.52 -10.64 24.64
N TRP A 575 -9.34 -11.05 24.22
CA TRP A 575 -9.04 -12.26 23.48
C TRP A 575 -7.97 -13.03 24.23
N ASP A 576 -8.34 -14.19 24.75
CA ASP A 576 -7.47 -15.06 25.52
C ASP A 576 -7.39 -16.42 24.83
N PRO A 577 -6.31 -16.71 24.09
CA PRO A 577 -6.17 -17.95 23.33
C PRO A 577 -6.07 -19.20 24.23
N SER A 578 -5.87 -19.04 25.54
CA SER A 578 -5.83 -20.16 26.49
C SER A 578 -7.23 -20.67 26.87
N LYS A 579 -8.29 -19.88 26.62
CA LYS A 579 -9.67 -20.23 26.98
C LYS A 579 -10.41 -20.94 25.84
N PRO A 580 -11.36 -21.85 26.15
CA PRO A 580 -12.20 -22.51 25.13
C PRO A 580 -13.07 -21.54 24.33
N GLU A 581 -13.58 -20.50 24.99
CA GLU A 581 -14.19 -19.34 24.36
C GLU A 581 -13.23 -18.15 24.48
N PRO A 582 -12.35 -17.96 23.48
CA PRO A 582 -11.25 -17.02 23.59
C PRO A 582 -11.69 -15.55 23.54
N PHE A 583 -12.81 -15.21 22.88
CA PHE A 583 -13.26 -13.83 22.73
C PHE A 583 -14.33 -13.44 23.75
N SER A 584 -14.15 -12.29 24.41
CA SER A 584 -15.10 -11.67 25.32
C SER A 584 -15.32 -10.19 24.96
N LEU A 585 -16.58 -9.77 24.82
CA LEU A 585 -16.95 -8.38 24.55
C LEU A 585 -17.49 -7.72 25.83
N ASP A 586 -16.80 -6.67 26.29
CA ASP A 586 -17.08 -5.99 27.57
C ASP A 586 -17.88 -4.69 27.39
N SER A 587 -18.03 -4.16 26.17
CA SER A 587 -18.84 -2.96 25.88
C SER A 587 -20.34 -3.23 26.04
N ALA A 588 -20.97 -2.66 27.08
CA ALA A 588 -22.38 -2.88 27.40
C ALA A 588 -23.36 -2.42 26.28
N ALA A 589 -23.16 -1.26 25.68
CA ALA A 589 -24.03 -0.74 24.61
C ALA A 589 -23.99 -1.63 23.36
N ILE A 590 -22.79 -2.03 22.93
CA ILE A 590 -22.61 -2.95 21.80
C ILE A 590 -23.19 -4.33 22.13
N LYS A 591 -23.08 -4.78 23.38
CA LYS A 591 -23.65 -6.04 23.84
C LYS A 591 -25.19 -6.01 23.82
N GLU A 592 -25.84 -4.90 24.17
CA GLU A 592 -27.28 -4.74 24.13
C GLU A 592 -27.82 -4.62 22.70
N GLU A 593 -27.13 -3.87 21.83
CA GLU A 593 -27.44 -3.81 20.39
C GLU A 593 -27.25 -5.18 19.72
N LEU A 594 -26.18 -5.88 20.08
CA LEU A 594 -25.96 -7.25 19.66
C LEU A 594 -27.06 -8.18 20.16
N GLN A 595 -27.39 -8.13 21.45
CA GLN A 595 -28.42 -8.96 22.05
C GLN A 595 -29.74 -8.73 21.31
N THR A 596 -30.10 -7.47 21.05
CA THR A 596 -31.30 -7.08 20.30
C THR A 596 -31.27 -7.61 18.86
N PHE A 597 -30.12 -7.55 18.19
CA PHE A 597 -29.93 -8.12 16.85
C PHE A 597 -30.01 -9.65 16.84
N LEU A 598 -29.37 -10.31 17.80
CA LEU A 598 -29.41 -11.77 17.97
C LEU A 598 -30.80 -12.25 18.37
N ASP A 599 -31.56 -11.47 19.13
CA ASP A 599 -32.95 -11.75 19.50
C ASP A 599 -33.90 -11.56 18.30
N GLN A 600 -33.67 -10.54 17.47
CA GLN A 600 -34.35 -10.37 16.17
C GLN A 600 -33.99 -11.50 15.19
N GLN A 601 -32.72 -11.90 15.15
CA GLN A 601 -32.26 -13.04 14.37
C GLN A 601 -32.79 -14.36 14.93
N ASN A 602 -32.96 -14.51 16.26
CA ASN A 602 -33.58 -15.69 16.88
C ASN A 602 -35.07 -15.78 16.51
N HIS A 603 -35.81 -14.67 16.48
CA HIS A 603 -37.19 -14.66 15.99
C HIS A 603 -37.30 -15.05 14.51
N LEU A 604 -36.33 -14.67 13.67
CA LEU A 604 -36.24 -15.11 12.27
C LEU A 604 -35.69 -16.55 12.14
N SER A 605 -34.82 -16.99 13.04
CA SER A 605 -34.22 -18.33 13.08
C SER A 605 -35.17 -19.40 13.61
N VAL A 606 -36.15 -19.04 14.44
CA VAL A 606 -37.26 -19.94 14.84
C VAL A 606 -38.20 -20.21 13.66
N LEU A 607 -38.29 -19.29 12.69
CA LEU A 607 -39.02 -19.46 11.43
C LEU A 607 -38.18 -20.17 10.35
N ALA A 608 -36.86 -20.13 10.46
CA ALA A 608 -35.93 -20.73 9.52
C ALA A 608 -34.67 -21.20 10.24
N ASN A 609 -34.63 -22.44 10.74
CA ASN A 609 -33.46 -23.35 10.64
C ASN A 609 -33.60 -24.65 11.45
N ALA A 610 -33.14 -25.75 10.85
CA ALA A 610 -32.60 -26.92 11.52
C ALA A 610 -31.08 -27.01 11.22
N THR A 611 -30.27 -26.00 11.58
CA THR A 611 -29.27 -26.10 12.65
C THR A 611 -28.47 -24.77 12.72
N PRO A 612 -27.98 -24.35 13.90
CA PRO A 612 -27.34 -23.05 14.10
C PRO A 612 -25.80 -23.10 14.05
N LYS A 613 -25.16 -22.08 13.44
CA LYS A 613 -23.74 -21.73 13.65
C LYS A 613 -23.58 -20.21 13.75
N LEU A 614 -22.92 -19.76 14.82
CA LEU A 614 -22.74 -18.36 15.26
C LEU A 614 -21.95 -17.50 14.25
N ALA A 615 -22.33 -16.22 14.11
CA ALA A 615 -21.79 -15.27 13.11
C ALA A 615 -20.72 -14.31 13.68
N ARG A 616 -19.72 -14.00 12.83
CA ARG A 616 -18.55 -13.11 13.03
C ARG A 616 -18.84 -11.60 12.85
N GLU A 617 -20.11 -11.19 12.79
CA GLU A 617 -20.54 -9.89 12.25
C GLU A 617 -20.42 -8.67 13.21
N LEU A 618 -19.73 -8.81 14.33
CA LEU A 618 -20.19 -8.10 15.53
C LEU A 618 -19.67 -6.68 15.78
N VAL A 619 -18.60 -6.23 15.13
CA VAL A 619 -17.97 -4.95 15.54
C VAL A 619 -17.66 -4.00 14.37
N GLY A 620 -17.81 -4.46 13.12
CA GLY A 620 -17.47 -3.64 11.94
C GLY A 620 -18.65 -2.98 11.23
N SER A 621 -19.81 -3.64 11.16
CA SER A 621 -20.89 -3.22 10.25
C SER A 621 -21.94 -2.30 10.88
N LEU A 622 -22.03 -2.23 12.20
CA LEU A 622 -23.08 -1.48 12.90
C LEU A 622 -23.04 0.04 12.64
N GLY A 623 -21.85 0.62 12.44
CA GLY A 623 -21.72 2.04 12.14
C GLY A 623 -21.91 2.38 10.66
N GLU A 624 -21.40 1.53 9.77
CA GLU A 624 -21.43 1.79 8.32
C GLU A 624 -22.76 1.39 7.68
N ASP A 625 -23.45 0.34 8.13
CA ASP A 625 -24.76 -0.01 7.57
C ASP A 625 -25.85 0.96 8.03
N LEU A 626 -25.78 1.49 9.26
CA LEU A 626 -26.69 2.54 9.74
C LEU A 626 -26.34 3.91 9.16
N LYS A 627 -25.06 4.25 8.96
CA LYS A 627 -24.68 5.46 8.21
C LYS A 627 -24.95 5.33 6.72
N ALA A 628 -24.77 4.18 6.10
CA ALA A 628 -25.06 3.96 4.68
C ALA A 628 -26.56 3.85 4.45
N ALA A 629 -27.33 3.21 5.36
CA ALA A 629 -28.78 3.23 5.31
C ALA A 629 -29.32 4.64 5.61
N ARG A 630 -28.82 5.37 6.61
CA ARG A 630 -29.20 6.77 6.83
C ARG A 630 -28.70 7.71 5.76
N LYS A 631 -27.54 7.48 5.13
CA LYS A 631 -27.04 8.30 4.01
C LYS A 631 -27.79 7.95 2.74
N LYS A 632 -28.17 6.70 2.50
CA LYS A 632 -28.99 6.28 1.36
C LYS A 632 -30.46 6.65 1.56
N GLN A 633 -30.95 6.69 2.79
CA GLN A 633 -32.29 7.14 3.14
C GLN A 633 -32.36 8.67 3.24
N ALA A 634 -31.30 9.34 3.71
CA ALA A 634 -31.14 10.79 3.68
C ALA A 634 -30.83 11.28 2.27
N GLN A 635 -30.12 10.53 1.44
CA GLN A 635 -29.90 10.84 0.04
C GLN A 635 -31.13 10.47 -0.77
N ALA A 636 -31.85 9.37 -0.49
CA ALA A 636 -33.15 9.13 -1.10
C ALA A 636 -34.22 10.12 -0.65
N SER A 637 -34.19 10.63 0.59
CA SER A 637 -35.12 11.67 1.05
C SER A 637 -34.67 13.08 0.63
N TYR A 638 -33.37 13.33 0.47
CA TYR A 638 -32.79 14.54 -0.12
C TYR A 638 -33.00 14.57 -1.64
N ASP A 639 -32.87 13.44 -2.33
CA ASP A 639 -33.20 13.25 -3.75
C ASP A 639 -34.72 13.28 -3.95
N ALA A 640 -35.53 12.78 -3.02
CA ALA A 640 -36.99 12.96 -3.04
C ALA A 640 -37.40 14.42 -2.74
N LEU A 641 -36.63 15.15 -1.93
CA LEU A 641 -36.79 16.58 -1.66
C LEU A 641 -36.28 17.46 -2.82
N LEU A 642 -35.23 17.05 -3.54
CA LEU A 642 -34.67 17.74 -4.71
C LEU A 642 -35.50 17.49 -5.98
N ASN A 643 -36.10 16.30 -6.11
CA ASN A 643 -36.99 15.98 -7.23
C ASN A 643 -38.40 16.53 -7.04
N SER A 644 -38.72 17.09 -5.86
CA SER A 644 -39.87 17.95 -5.68
C SER A 644 -39.39 19.40 -5.65
N LEU A 645 -39.52 20.09 -6.79
CA LEU A 645 -39.51 21.55 -7.01
C LEU A 645 -38.49 22.00 -8.08
N ASP A 646 -39.06 22.60 -9.13
CA ASP A 646 -38.46 23.54 -10.11
C ASP A 646 -37.74 23.02 -11.38
N GLY A 647 -38.34 22.06 -12.10
CA GLY A 647 -38.01 21.79 -13.51
C GLY A 647 -39.25 21.51 -14.38
N PRO A 648 -39.29 21.87 -15.68
CA PRO A 648 -40.43 21.60 -16.55
C PRO A 648 -40.65 20.07 -16.71
N PRO A 649 -41.91 19.59 -16.66
CA PRO A 649 -42.21 18.15 -16.75
C PRO A 649 -41.93 17.60 -18.16
N VAL A 650 -41.21 16.47 -18.22
CA VAL A 650 -40.90 15.77 -19.46
C VAL A 650 -41.39 14.32 -19.39
N LEU A 651 -42.17 13.88 -20.37
CA LEU A 651 -42.63 12.50 -20.48
C LEU A 651 -41.89 11.80 -21.63
N VAL A 652 -41.24 10.68 -21.35
CA VAL A 652 -40.57 9.84 -22.35
C VAL A 652 -41.42 8.61 -22.62
N LEU A 653 -41.89 8.46 -23.86
CA LEU A 653 -42.70 7.34 -24.32
C LEU A 653 -41.90 6.43 -25.23
N TYR A 654 -41.94 5.12 -24.98
CA TYR A 654 -41.20 4.15 -25.78
C TYR A 654 -42.08 3.06 -26.39
N ALA A 655 -41.63 2.56 -27.55
CA ALA A 655 -42.21 1.42 -28.24
C ALA A 655 -41.09 0.45 -28.64
N SER A 656 -41.14 -0.80 -28.16
CA SER A 656 -40.08 -1.78 -28.40
C SER A 656 -40.55 -3.23 -28.22
N ASP A 657 -40.25 -4.09 -29.21
CA ASP A 657 -40.46 -5.54 -29.09
C ASP A 657 -39.21 -6.26 -28.54
N GLY A 658 -38.01 -5.74 -28.82
CA GLY A 658 -36.72 -6.33 -28.42
C GLY A 658 -36.00 -5.62 -27.26
N GLY A 659 -36.62 -4.59 -26.68
CA GLY A 659 -36.08 -3.82 -25.54
C GLY A 659 -34.98 -2.80 -25.89
N ASN A 660 -34.56 -2.68 -27.15
CA ASN A 660 -33.52 -1.72 -27.55
C ASN A 660 -33.99 -0.26 -27.44
N ALA A 661 -35.18 0.05 -27.95
CA ALA A 661 -35.77 1.40 -27.82
C ALA A 661 -36.11 1.73 -26.36
N GLU A 662 -36.51 0.73 -25.56
CA GLU A 662 -36.71 0.88 -24.12
C GLU A 662 -35.40 1.24 -23.39
N LYS A 663 -34.28 0.60 -23.74
CA LYS A 663 -32.96 0.92 -23.16
C LYS A 663 -32.54 2.36 -23.47
N ILE A 664 -32.75 2.83 -24.71
CA ILE A 664 -32.46 4.22 -25.10
C ILE A 664 -33.37 5.18 -24.33
N ALA A 665 -34.67 4.90 -24.23
CA ALA A 665 -35.61 5.74 -23.48
C ALA A 665 -35.26 5.82 -21.98
N LYS A 666 -34.84 4.71 -21.35
CA LYS A 666 -34.37 4.71 -19.95
C LYS A 666 -33.12 5.57 -19.77
N ARG A 667 -32.16 5.47 -20.69
CA ARG A 667 -30.94 6.29 -20.70
C ARG A 667 -31.28 7.77 -20.86
N LEU A 668 -32.18 8.12 -21.80
CA LEU A 668 -32.64 9.48 -22.05
C LEU A 668 -33.34 10.07 -20.81
N THR A 669 -34.17 9.28 -20.12
CA THR A 669 -34.88 9.68 -18.91
C THR A 669 -33.92 9.97 -17.75
N GLN A 670 -32.96 9.08 -17.50
CA GLN A 670 -31.93 9.31 -16.48
C GLN A 670 -31.12 10.58 -16.79
N ARG A 671 -30.75 10.76 -18.06
CA ARG A 671 -30.01 11.94 -18.53
C ARG A 671 -30.81 13.25 -18.39
N ALA A 672 -32.13 13.21 -18.53
CA ALA A 672 -33.00 14.36 -18.29
C ALA A 672 -33.10 14.67 -16.78
N GLN A 673 -33.24 13.66 -15.93
CA GLN A 673 -33.26 13.81 -14.46
C GLN A 673 -31.95 14.40 -13.92
N THR A 674 -30.80 13.92 -14.39
CA THR A 674 -29.48 14.48 -14.00
C THR A 674 -29.29 15.93 -14.47
N ARG A 675 -30.04 16.37 -15.49
CA ARG A 675 -30.05 17.75 -15.99
C ARG A 675 -31.09 18.64 -15.30
N GLY A 676 -31.74 18.15 -14.24
CA GLY A 676 -32.72 18.93 -13.45
C GLY A 676 -34.14 18.95 -14.04
N LEU A 677 -34.47 18.07 -14.99
CA LEU A 677 -35.83 17.95 -15.53
C LEU A 677 -36.66 16.94 -14.73
N ALA A 678 -37.94 17.25 -14.49
CA ALA A 678 -38.89 16.32 -13.89
C ALA A 678 -39.35 15.27 -14.92
N ALA A 679 -38.48 14.30 -15.22
CA ALA A 679 -38.69 13.33 -16.29
C ALA A 679 -39.27 11.98 -15.81
N ARG A 680 -40.31 11.48 -16.49
CA ARG A 680 -40.94 10.17 -16.27
C ARG A 680 -40.97 9.33 -17.55
N ILE A 681 -40.91 7.99 -17.43
CA ILE A 681 -40.88 7.05 -18.57
C ILE A 681 -42.07 6.09 -18.55
N GLN A 682 -42.73 5.89 -19.69
CA GLN A 682 -43.85 4.97 -19.85
C GLN A 682 -43.86 4.32 -21.25
N SER A 683 -44.58 3.21 -21.41
CA SER A 683 -44.82 2.62 -22.75
C SER A 683 -45.82 3.47 -23.54
N LEU A 684 -45.77 3.41 -24.88
CA LEU A 684 -46.62 4.25 -25.72
C LEU A 684 -48.12 3.95 -25.55
N ASP A 685 -48.52 2.69 -25.38
CA ASP A 685 -49.93 2.30 -25.19
C ASP A 685 -50.45 2.54 -23.76
N SER A 686 -49.58 2.82 -22.77
CA SER A 686 -50.02 3.10 -21.40
C SER A 686 -50.57 4.50 -21.19
N VAL A 687 -50.47 5.39 -22.20
CA VAL A 687 -50.97 6.76 -22.14
C VAL A 687 -52.04 6.96 -23.22
N PRO A 688 -53.30 7.21 -22.86
CA PRO A 688 -54.36 7.46 -23.83
C PRO A 688 -54.17 8.81 -24.53
N LEU A 689 -54.60 8.90 -25.80
CA LEU A 689 -54.46 10.11 -26.62
C LEU A 689 -55.12 11.36 -26.01
N SER A 690 -56.16 11.18 -25.19
CA SER A 690 -56.81 12.28 -24.46
C SER A 690 -55.92 12.91 -23.39
N GLU A 691 -55.02 12.16 -22.76
CA GLU A 691 -54.07 12.67 -21.77
C GLU A 691 -53.01 13.54 -22.45
N LEU A 692 -52.53 13.12 -23.62
CA LEU A 692 -51.58 13.88 -24.46
C LEU A 692 -52.16 15.20 -25.00
N ALA A 693 -53.49 15.33 -25.09
CA ALA A 693 -54.17 16.53 -25.56
C ALA A 693 -54.36 17.61 -24.46
N THR A 694 -54.25 17.23 -23.18
CA THR A 694 -54.64 18.09 -22.05
C THR A 694 -53.43 18.74 -21.34
N GLU A 695 -52.21 18.27 -21.60
CA GLU A 695 -51.00 18.70 -20.89
C GLU A 695 -50.13 19.67 -21.72
N ASP A 696 -49.66 20.77 -21.11
CA ASP A 696 -48.61 21.68 -21.63
C ASP A 696 -47.19 21.07 -21.50
N ALA A 697 -47.07 19.74 -21.56
CA ALA A 697 -45.85 18.99 -21.25
C ALA A 697 -45.01 18.65 -22.50
N HIS A 698 -43.69 18.53 -22.30
CA HIS A 698 -42.77 18.07 -23.35
C HIS A 698 -42.79 16.55 -23.44
N VAL A 699 -43.09 15.97 -24.61
CA VAL A 699 -43.14 14.52 -24.81
C VAL A 699 -42.08 14.05 -25.82
N LEU A 700 -41.25 13.10 -25.41
CA LEU A 700 -40.19 12.52 -26.23
C LEU A 700 -40.55 11.07 -26.59
N PHE A 701 -40.63 10.78 -27.89
CA PHE A 701 -41.00 9.46 -28.40
C PHE A 701 -39.77 8.70 -28.89
N VAL A 702 -39.62 7.44 -28.46
CA VAL A 702 -38.54 6.54 -28.92
C VAL A 702 -39.16 5.24 -29.41
N THR A 703 -39.10 4.96 -30.70
CA THR A 703 -39.77 3.79 -31.31
C THR A 703 -38.82 2.96 -32.16
N SER A 704 -38.90 1.63 -32.02
CA SER A 704 -38.28 0.71 -32.99
C SER A 704 -39.24 0.36 -34.12
N THR A 705 -38.69 -0.18 -35.21
CA THR A 705 -39.45 -0.73 -36.33
C THR A 705 -39.64 -2.24 -36.15
N ALA A 706 -40.87 -2.74 -36.28
CA ALA A 706 -41.17 -4.17 -36.18
C ALA A 706 -41.61 -4.76 -37.53
N GLY A 707 -41.26 -6.04 -37.78
CA GLY A 707 -41.77 -6.80 -38.93
C GLY A 707 -41.55 -6.10 -40.28
N GLN A 708 -42.64 -5.84 -41.02
CA GLN A 708 -42.64 -5.09 -42.29
C GLN A 708 -43.00 -3.61 -42.10
N GLY A 709 -42.29 -2.94 -41.19
CA GLY A 709 -42.53 -1.52 -40.89
C GLY A 709 -43.78 -1.26 -40.04
N GLU A 710 -44.23 -2.25 -39.27
CA GLU A 710 -45.29 -2.10 -38.29
C GLU A 710 -44.79 -1.43 -37.00
N PRO A 711 -45.66 -0.74 -36.25
CA PRO A 711 -45.33 -0.30 -34.90
C PRO A 711 -45.18 -1.52 -33.96
N PRO A 712 -44.26 -1.45 -32.96
CA PRO A 712 -44.10 -2.49 -31.92
C PRO A 712 -45.40 -2.77 -31.16
N GLN A 713 -45.49 -3.93 -30.52
CA GLN A 713 -46.73 -4.40 -29.88
C GLN A 713 -47.29 -3.41 -28.85
N ASN A 714 -46.40 -2.76 -28.09
CA ASN A 714 -46.73 -1.77 -27.05
C ASN A 714 -46.97 -0.34 -27.57
N ALA A 715 -47.22 -0.20 -28.88
CA ALA A 715 -47.58 1.04 -29.55
C ALA A 715 -48.81 0.90 -30.49
N ARG A 716 -49.37 -0.31 -30.63
CA ARG A 716 -50.37 -0.58 -31.68
C ARG A 716 -51.70 0.11 -31.40
N GLU A 717 -52.08 0.27 -30.14
CA GLU A 717 -53.33 0.92 -29.77
C GLU A 717 -53.26 2.44 -29.98
N THR A 718 -52.15 3.05 -29.57
CA THR A 718 -51.90 4.49 -29.77
C THR A 718 -51.80 4.86 -31.24
N PHE A 719 -51.10 4.07 -32.08
CA PHE A 719 -51.06 4.32 -33.53
C PHE A 719 -52.45 4.19 -34.19
N LYS A 720 -53.30 3.26 -33.75
CA LYS A 720 -54.69 3.17 -34.23
C LYS A 720 -55.50 4.41 -33.83
N ALA A 721 -55.36 4.88 -32.60
CA ALA A 721 -56.05 6.07 -32.11
C ALA A 721 -55.62 7.34 -32.88
N ILE A 722 -54.32 7.52 -33.12
CA ILE A 722 -53.77 8.64 -33.89
C ILE A 722 -54.29 8.62 -35.33
N ASN A 723 -54.22 7.47 -36.01
CA ASN A 723 -54.72 7.35 -37.39
C ASN A 723 -56.24 7.60 -37.49
N ALA A 724 -57.02 7.17 -36.49
CA ALA A 724 -58.45 7.45 -36.43
C ALA A 724 -58.75 8.95 -36.25
N ALA A 725 -57.99 9.64 -35.40
CA ALA A 725 -58.11 11.09 -35.21
C ALA A 725 -57.77 11.88 -36.49
N VAL A 726 -56.71 11.46 -37.20
CA VAL A 726 -56.32 12.05 -38.51
C VAL A 726 -57.42 11.82 -39.55
N ALA A 727 -57.98 10.61 -39.64
CA ALA A 727 -59.08 10.31 -40.56
C ALA A 727 -60.35 11.14 -40.26
N ARG A 728 -60.56 11.54 -39.00
CA ARG A 728 -61.64 12.45 -38.58
C ARG A 728 -61.31 13.94 -38.80
N SER A 729 -60.14 14.27 -39.34
CA SER A 729 -59.67 15.65 -39.58
C SER A 729 -59.63 16.52 -38.31
N GLU A 730 -59.27 15.93 -37.17
CA GLU A 730 -59.15 16.60 -35.86
C GLU A 730 -57.81 17.36 -35.74
N SER A 731 -57.55 18.31 -36.64
CA SER A 731 -56.24 18.98 -36.81
C SER A 731 -55.76 19.88 -35.65
N THR A 732 -56.57 20.03 -34.60
CA THR A 732 -56.23 20.83 -33.41
C THR A 732 -56.20 20.00 -32.13
N LEU A 733 -56.36 18.68 -32.23
CA LEU A 733 -56.46 17.79 -31.07
C LEU A 733 -55.23 17.85 -30.15
N LEU A 734 -54.04 18.05 -30.72
CA LEU A 734 -52.77 18.07 -29.99
C LEU A 734 -52.06 19.43 -30.06
N ALA A 735 -52.81 20.53 -30.24
CA ALA A 735 -52.26 21.88 -30.45
C ALA A 735 -51.28 22.35 -29.35
N ASN A 736 -51.45 21.84 -28.11
CA ASN A 736 -50.63 22.21 -26.96
C ASN A 736 -49.42 21.27 -26.74
N LEU A 737 -49.33 20.16 -27.47
CA LEU A 737 -48.28 19.15 -27.30
C LEU A 737 -46.97 19.62 -27.94
N LYS A 738 -45.87 19.61 -27.16
CA LYS A 738 -44.51 19.84 -27.67
C LYS A 738 -43.75 18.52 -27.75
N TYR A 739 -43.34 18.10 -28.95
CA TYR A 739 -42.81 16.74 -29.16
C TYR A 739 -41.52 16.63 -29.97
N ALA A 740 -40.77 15.53 -29.73
CA ALA A 740 -39.68 15.08 -30.58
C ALA A 740 -39.71 13.55 -30.72
N VAL A 741 -39.30 13.02 -31.87
CA VAL A 741 -39.33 11.59 -32.18
C VAL A 741 -37.95 11.10 -32.57
N PHE A 742 -37.56 9.94 -32.01
CA PHE A 742 -36.41 9.16 -32.42
C PHE A 742 -36.87 7.77 -32.90
N GLY A 743 -36.65 7.50 -34.19
CA GLY A 743 -36.91 6.21 -34.81
C GLY A 743 -35.65 5.34 -34.83
N MET A 744 -35.81 4.05 -34.57
CA MET A 744 -34.78 3.02 -34.81
C MET A 744 -35.23 2.02 -35.88
N GLY A 745 -34.34 1.72 -36.82
CA GLY A 745 -34.57 0.75 -37.88
C GLY A 745 -33.26 0.36 -38.57
N ASP A 746 -33.35 -0.60 -39.48
CA ASP A 746 -32.21 -1.11 -40.24
C ASP A 746 -32.47 -0.87 -41.73
N SER A 747 -31.58 -0.12 -42.39
CA SER A 747 -31.72 0.22 -43.81
C SER A 747 -31.49 -0.96 -44.75
N HIS A 748 -30.77 -2.00 -44.30
CA HIS A 748 -30.43 -3.19 -45.09
C HIS A 748 -31.29 -4.41 -44.73
N TYR A 749 -32.21 -4.28 -43.77
CA TYR A 749 -33.08 -5.38 -43.36
C TYR A 749 -33.93 -5.94 -44.52
N TRP A 750 -34.28 -5.09 -45.50
CA TRP A 750 -35.00 -5.50 -46.71
C TRP A 750 -34.09 -5.45 -47.95
N PRO A 751 -33.89 -6.58 -48.66
CA PRO A 751 -32.93 -6.67 -49.76
C PRO A 751 -33.43 -6.05 -51.09
N ARG A 752 -34.68 -5.60 -51.17
CA ARG A 752 -35.30 -5.08 -52.40
C ARG A 752 -35.40 -3.55 -52.37
N PRO A 753 -35.00 -2.83 -53.44
CA PRO A 753 -35.09 -1.37 -53.49
C PRO A 753 -36.50 -0.81 -53.25
N GLU A 754 -37.56 -1.54 -53.66
CA GLU A 754 -38.95 -1.15 -53.41
C GLU A 754 -39.35 -1.16 -51.91
N ASP A 755 -38.67 -1.93 -51.08
CA ASP A 755 -38.98 -2.11 -49.66
C ASP A 755 -38.22 -1.14 -48.73
N ALA A 756 -37.34 -0.29 -49.29
CA ALA A 756 -36.56 0.70 -48.55
C ALA A 756 -37.44 1.72 -47.78
N HIS A 757 -38.71 1.86 -48.16
CA HIS A 757 -39.67 2.72 -47.48
C HIS A 757 -40.06 2.23 -46.07
N TYR A 758 -39.79 0.96 -45.73
CA TYR A 758 -40.04 0.42 -44.38
C TYR A 758 -38.99 0.83 -43.34
N TYR A 759 -37.83 1.32 -43.77
CA TYR A 759 -36.79 1.83 -42.89
C TYR A 759 -37.32 2.96 -41.99
N ASN A 760 -37.24 2.75 -40.67
CA ASN A 760 -37.70 3.70 -39.66
C ASN A 760 -39.17 4.13 -39.78
N LYS A 761 -39.99 3.33 -40.45
CA LYS A 761 -41.36 3.70 -40.82
C LYS A 761 -42.25 4.12 -39.63
N PRO A 762 -42.29 3.40 -38.50
CA PRO A 762 -43.08 3.84 -37.34
C PRO A 762 -42.65 5.20 -36.78
N GLY A 763 -41.35 5.52 -36.77
CA GLY A 763 -40.86 6.83 -36.34
C GLY A 763 -41.26 7.95 -37.31
N LYS A 764 -41.18 7.70 -38.61
CA LYS A 764 -41.60 8.64 -39.67
C LYS A 764 -43.11 8.88 -39.65
N ASP A 765 -43.89 7.79 -39.55
CA ASP A 765 -45.35 7.82 -39.53
C ASP A 765 -45.85 8.56 -38.27
N LEU A 766 -45.26 8.28 -37.10
CA LEU A 766 -45.62 8.96 -35.85
C LEU A 766 -45.34 10.48 -35.93
N ASP A 767 -44.15 10.86 -36.42
CA ASP A 767 -43.78 12.27 -36.57
C ASP A 767 -44.68 13.02 -37.56
N ALA A 768 -45.04 12.41 -38.69
CA ALA A 768 -45.94 13.01 -39.67
C ALA A 768 -47.37 13.17 -39.12
N ARG A 769 -47.89 12.13 -38.47
CA ARG A 769 -49.28 12.12 -37.94
C ARG A 769 -49.47 13.05 -36.75
N LEU A 770 -48.47 13.18 -35.87
CA LEU A 770 -48.51 14.16 -34.77
C LEU A 770 -48.55 15.60 -35.29
N ALA A 771 -47.79 15.90 -36.34
CA ALA A 771 -47.83 17.21 -36.99
C ALA A 771 -49.19 17.50 -37.65
N GLU A 772 -49.82 16.51 -38.29
CA GLU A 772 -51.18 16.64 -38.87
C GLU A 772 -52.28 16.92 -37.82
N LEU A 773 -52.07 16.48 -36.56
CA LEU A 773 -52.98 16.71 -35.43
C LEU A 773 -52.70 18.03 -34.67
N GLY A 774 -51.79 18.86 -35.17
CA GLY A 774 -51.48 20.19 -34.65
C GLY A 774 -50.38 20.25 -33.59
N ALA A 775 -49.65 19.15 -33.33
CA ALA A 775 -48.57 19.15 -32.33
C ALA A 775 -47.35 19.97 -32.78
N ASN A 776 -46.68 20.62 -31.82
CA ASN A 776 -45.53 21.48 -32.06
C ASN A 776 -44.22 20.68 -31.96
N ARG A 777 -43.50 20.54 -33.06
CA ARG A 777 -42.20 19.84 -33.11
C ARG A 777 -41.09 20.68 -32.46
N VAL A 778 -40.41 20.13 -31.45
CA VAL A 778 -39.32 20.83 -30.75
C VAL A 778 -37.90 20.46 -31.24
N ALA A 779 -37.73 19.28 -31.84
CA ALA A 779 -36.50 18.85 -32.48
C ALA A 779 -36.80 18.09 -33.78
N ALA A 780 -35.90 18.13 -34.75
CA ALA A 780 -36.05 17.36 -35.99
C ALA A 780 -36.11 15.85 -35.70
N LEU A 781 -36.81 15.10 -36.57
CA LEU A 781 -36.89 13.63 -36.47
C LEU A 781 -35.48 13.03 -36.50
N GLY A 782 -35.14 12.28 -35.46
CA GLY A 782 -33.90 11.50 -35.42
C GLY A 782 -34.11 10.09 -35.95
N LEU A 783 -33.19 9.62 -36.79
CA LEU A 783 -33.24 8.30 -37.40
C LEU A 783 -31.95 7.56 -37.06
N GLY A 784 -32.04 6.47 -36.30
CA GLY A 784 -30.93 5.55 -36.07
C GLY A 784 -30.95 4.41 -37.08
N ASP A 785 -29.78 4.09 -37.64
CA ASP A 785 -29.55 2.96 -38.54
C ASP A 785 -28.65 1.90 -37.89
N ASP A 786 -29.06 0.64 -37.86
CA ASP A 786 -28.26 -0.46 -37.31
C ASP A 786 -27.00 -0.76 -38.15
N GLN A 787 -26.91 -0.22 -39.37
CA GLN A 787 -25.80 -0.43 -40.30
C GLN A 787 -24.66 0.61 -40.20
N ASP A 788 -24.83 1.66 -39.40
CA ASP A 788 -23.78 2.64 -39.16
C ASP A 788 -22.63 2.05 -38.30
N ALA A 789 -21.45 2.69 -38.32
CA ALA A 789 -20.27 2.22 -37.58
C ALA A 789 -20.50 2.08 -36.06
N ASP A 790 -21.31 2.97 -35.46
CA ASP A 790 -21.77 2.88 -34.07
C ASP A 790 -23.25 2.41 -33.97
N GLY A 791 -23.79 1.82 -35.05
CA GLY A 791 -25.20 1.47 -35.20
C GLY A 791 -26.13 2.66 -34.93
N PRO A 792 -27.29 2.47 -34.25
CA PRO A 792 -28.28 3.52 -34.07
C PRO A 792 -27.79 4.68 -33.20
N GLN A 793 -26.63 4.54 -32.54
CA GLN A 793 -26.02 5.61 -31.76
C GLN A 793 -25.52 6.76 -32.64
N THR A 794 -25.19 6.53 -33.91
CA THR A 794 -24.75 7.59 -34.83
C THR A 794 -25.82 8.66 -35.00
N GLY A 795 -27.06 8.25 -35.31
CA GLY A 795 -28.21 9.14 -35.39
C GLY A 795 -28.61 9.70 -34.03
N TYR A 796 -28.51 8.91 -32.95
CA TYR A 796 -28.87 9.34 -31.60
C TYR A 796 -27.95 10.45 -31.07
N LYS A 797 -26.62 10.33 -31.25
CA LYS A 797 -25.62 11.33 -30.84
C LYS A 797 -25.83 12.68 -31.52
N ALA A 798 -26.36 12.70 -32.74
CA ALA A 798 -26.70 13.93 -33.46
C ALA A 798 -28.04 14.54 -32.99
N TRP A 799 -29.02 13.69 -32.66
CA TRP A 799 -30.37 14.10 -32.27
C TRP A 799 -30.47 14.60 -30.83
N GLU A 800 -29.83 13.91 -29.88
CA GLU A 800 -29.94 14.17 -28.44
C GLU A 800 -29.54 15.61 -28.04
N PRO A 801 -28.44 16.21 -28.55
CA PRO A 801 -28.11 17.61 -28.25
C PRO A 801 -29.17 18.61 -28.71
N LEU A 802 -29.89 18.33 -29.81
CA LEU A 802 -30.96 19.20 -30.31
C LEU A 802 -32.16 19.19 -29.36
N VAL A 803 -32.45 18.04 -28.75
CA VAL A 803 -33.51 17.89 -27.74
C VAL A 803 -33.14 18.68 -26.47
N TRP A 804 -31.91 18.58 -25.99
CA TRP A 804 -31.46 19.33 -24.80
C TRP A 804 -31.47 20.84 -25.02
N LYS A 805 -31.08 21.29 -26.21
CA LYS A 805 -31.17 22.70 -26.60
C LYS A 805 -32.62 23.20 -26.63
N ALA A 806 -33.54 22.38 -27.12
CA ALA A 806 -34.97 22.73 -27.16
C ALA A 806 -35.63 22.75 -25.76
N LEU A 807 -35.08 21.99 -24.82
CA LEU A 807 -35.51 21.96 -23.41
C LEU A 807 -34.76 22.95 -22.51
N GLY A 808 -33.76 23.68 -23.04
CA GLY A 808 -33.00 24.70 -22.31
C GLY A 808 -31.99 24.17 -21.30
N VAL A 809 -31.52 22.92 -21.46
CA VAL A 809 -30.62 22.23 -20.51
C VAL A 809 -29.27 21.78 -21.13
N ASP A 810 -28.88 22.39 -22.24
CA ASP A 810 -27.67 22.06 -22.99
C ASP A 810 -26.36 22.46 -22.29
N GLY A 811 -26.40 23.39 -21.33
CA GLY A 811 -25.25 23.81 -20.54
C GLY A 811 -24.80 22.85 -19.42
N VAL A 812 -25.54 21.76 -19.16
CA VAL A 812 -25.25 20.82 -18.06
C VAL A 812 -24.53 19.57 -18.60
N SER A 813 -23.24 19.43 -18.28
CA SER A 813 -22.45 18.25 -18.64
C SER A 813 -22.76 17.07 -17.71
N VAL A 814 -23.08 15.91 -18.30
CA VAL A 814 -23.38 14.67 -17.57
C VAL A 814 -22.32 13.63 -17.95
N PRO A 815 -21.66 12.96 -16.98
CA PRO A 815 -20.70 11.90 -17.26
C PRO A 815 -21.35 10.71 -18.01
N GLU A 816 -20.68 10.18 -19.04
CA GLU A 816 -21.20 9.04 -19.82
C GLU A 816 -21.10 7.70 -19.06
N ALA A 817 -22.03 6.76 -19.33
CA ALA A 817 -21.99 5.40 -18.80
C ALA A 817 -21.22 4.47 -19.76
N GLU A 818 -20.25 3.73 -19.23
CA GLU A 818 -19.31 2.90 -19.99
C GLU A 818 -19.95 1.68 -20.72
N PRO A 819 -19.37 1.23 -21.85
CA PRO A 819 -19.78 0.02 -22.56
C PRO A 819 -19.54 -1.29 -21.77
N GLU A 820 -20.20 -2.38 -22.17
CA GLU A 820 -20.06 -3.69 -21.49
C GLU A 820 -18.60 -4.19 -21.54
N PRO A 821 -18.02 -4.63 -20.41
CA PRO A 821 -16.61 -4.97 -20.33
C PRO A 821 -16.27 -6.26 -21.09
N VAL A 822 -15.17 -6.25 -21.86
CA VAL A 822 -14.64 -7.43 -22.54
C VAL A 822 -14.26 -8.51 -21.52
N THR A 823 -14.85 -9.70 -21.64
CA THR A 823 -14.61 -10.80 -20.70
C THR A 823 -13.32 -11.56 -21.00
N ASN A 824 -12.76 -12.25 -20.00
CA ASN A 824 -11.59 -13.11 -20.17
C ASN A 824 -11.79 -14.22 -21.21
N GLU A 825 -13.01 -14.73 -21.38
CA GLU A 825 -13.29 -15.77 -22.35
C GLU A 825 -13.21 -15.22 -23.78
N ASN A 826 -13.69 -14.00 -24.02
CA ASN A 826 -13.56 -13.32 -25.30
C ASN A 826 -12.08 -13.13 -25.66
N ILE A 827 -11.25 -12.72 -24.71
CA ILE A 827 -9.80 -12.55 -24.89
C ILE A 827 -9.15 -13.87 -25.29
N LYS A 828 -9.46 -14.99 -24.61
CA LYS A 828 -8.88 -16.31 -24.93
C LYS A 828 -9.25 -16.77 -26.34
N ILE A 829 -10.51 -16.63 -26.74
CA ILE A 829 -10.97 -17.03 -28.07
C ILE A 829 -10.29 -16.19 -29.16
N ALA A 830 -10.23 -14.87 -28.95
CA ALA A 830 -9.61 -13.94 -29.90
C ALA A 830 -8.08 -14.10 -29.97
N SER A 831 -7.45 -14.67 -28.93
CA SER A 831 -5.99 -14.77 -28.83
C SER A 831 -5.31 -15.70 -29.82
N ASN A 832 -6.05 -16.53 -30.56
CA ASN A 832 -5.48 -17.57 -31.43
C ASN A 832 -4.45 -18.44 -30.67
N TYR A 833 -4.92 -19.14 -29.63
CA TYR A 833 -4.13 -20.05 -28.78
C TYR A 833 -2.98 -19.36 -28.03
N LEU A 834 -3.30 -18.28 -27.30
CA LEU A 834 -2.40 -17.53 -26.41
C LEU A 834 -1.37 -16.63 -27.11
N ARG A 835 -1.56 -16.37 -28.40
CA ARG A 835 -0.67 -15.51 -29.19
C ARG A 835 -1.01 -14.03 -29.01
N GLY A 836 -2.30 -13.69 -29.16
CA GLY A 836 -2.82 -12.33 -29.03
C GLY A 836 -2.05 -11.34 -29.91
N THR A 837 -1.90 -10.13 -29.41
CA THR A 837 -1.08 -9.07 -30.01
C THR A 837 0.23 -8.87 -29.22
N ILE A 838 0.63 -9.85 -28.39
CA ILE A 838 1.76 -9.73 -27.46
C ILE A 838 3.05 -9.34 -28.19
N ALA A 839 3.34 -9.95 -29.34
CA ALA A 839 4.55 -9.64 -30.11
C ALA A 839 4.58 -8.18 -30.60
N GLU A 840 3.43 -7.66 -31.06
CA GLU A 840 3.27 -6.26 -31.47
C GLU A 840 3.37 -5.33 -30.25
N GLY A 841 2.70 -5.70 -29.15
CA GLY A 841 2.74 -4.96 -27.89
C GLY A 841 4.13 -4.88 -27.28
N LEU A 842 5.00 -5.88 -27.48
CA LEU A 842 6.41 -5.82 -27.04
C LEU A 842 7.25 -4.84 -27.87
N LEU A 843 6.88 -4.59 -29.14
CA LEU A 843 7.56 -3.62 -30.01
C LEU A 843 7.10 -2.18 -29.73
N ASP A 844 5.90 -2.00 -29.19
CA ASP A 844 5.39 -0.70 -28.77
C ASP A 844 6.14 -0.17 -27.54
N THR A 845 6.93 0.87 -27.73
CA THR A 845 7.69 1.54 -26.66
C THR A 845 6.99 2.76 -26.09
N SER A 846 5.77 3.08 -26.54
CA SER A 846 5.03 4.27 -26.08
C SER A 846 4.56 4.17 -24.62
N THR A 847 4.39 2.94 -24.11
CA THR A 847 3.98 2.66 -22.73
C THR A 847 4.85 1.57 -22.09
N GLY A 848 5.05 1.66 -20.77
CA GLY A 848 5.77 0.68 -19.97
C GLY A 848 5.04 -0.66 -19.77
N THR A 849 3.77 -0.74 -20.18
CA THR A 849 2.90 -1.92 -19.99
C THR A 849 2.47 -2.56 -21.33
N LEU A 850 1.71 -3.65 -21.25
CA LEU A 850 1.05 -4.27 -22.40
C LEU A 850 -0.44 -3.93 -22.39
N ALA A 851 -1.09 -3.98 -23.55
CA ALA A 851 -2.54 -3.80 -23.66
C ALA A 851 -3.29 -4.74 -22.68
N PRO A 852 -4.44 -4.34 -22.12
CA PRO A 852 -5.15 -5.14 -21.11
C PRO A 852 -5.46 -6.59 -21.54
N SER A 853 -5.76 -6.81 -22.81
CA SER A 853 -5.95 -8.15 -23.40
C SER A 853 -4.67 -8.99 -23.34
N ASP A 854 -3.54 -8.42 -23.75
CA ASP A 854 -2.23 -9.08 -23.73
C ASP A 854 -1.71 -9.28 -22.29
N ALA A 855 -1.99 -8.35 -21.38
CA ALA A 855 -1.70 -8.50 -19.96
C ALA A 855 -2.45 -9.70 -19.34
N GLN A 856 -3.61 -10.07 -19.88
CA GLN A 856 -4.33 -11.28 -19.49
C GLN A 856 -3.74 -12.55 -20.12
N LEU A 857 -3.26 -12.49 -21.37
CA LEU A 857 -2.67 -13.63 -22.09
C LEU A 857 -1.26 -13.97 -21.61
N THR A 858 -0.44 -12.97 -21.32
CA THR A 858 0.92 -13.12 -20.78
C THR A 858 0.97 -13.90 -19.46
N LYS A 859 -0.13 -13.96 -18.70
CA LYS A 859 -0.27 -14.84 -17.53
C LYS A 859 -0.09 -16.31 -17.86
N PHE A 860 -0.49 -16.77 -19.05
CA PHE A 860 -0.28 -18.15 -19.51
C PHE A 860 1.19 -18.42 -19.90
N HIS A 861 1.96 -17.35 -20.14
CA HIS A 861 3.40 -17.38 -20.38
C HIS A 861 4.20 -17.13 -19.08
N GLY A 862 3.55 -17.13 -17.92
CA GLY A 862 4.19 -16.99 -16.62
C GLY A 862 4.40 -15.55 -16.14
N ILE A 863 3.87 -14.55 -16.85
CA ILE A 863 4.20 -13.13 -16.66
C ILE A 863 3.00 -12.35 -16.09
N TYR A 864 3.24 -11.43 -15.16
CA TYR A 864 2.24 -10.50 -14.63
C TYR A 864 2.77 -9.08 -14.69
N GLY A 865 1.98 -8.17 -15.27
CA GLY A 865 2.18 -6.75 -15.07
C GLY A 865 1.94 -6.36 -13.61
N GLN A 866 2.86 -5.57 -13.08
CA GLN A 866 2.80 -4.92 -11.78
C GLN A 866 3.14 -3.44 -11.99
N ASP A 867 2.72 -2.60 -11.08
CA ASP A 867 3.16 -1.22 -11.02
C ASP A 867 3.68 -0.91 -9.63
N ASP A 868 4.67 -0.04 -9.58
CA ASP A 868 5.24 0.43 -8.34
C ASP A 868 4.20 1.30 -7.61
N ARG A 869 3.73 0.78 -6.47
CA ARG A 869 2.67 1.40 -5.68
C ARG A 869 3.18 2.59 -4.89
N ASP A 870 4.46 2.64 -4.60
CA ASP A 870 5.05 3.66 -3.74
C ASP A 870 5.17 4.99 -4.49
N VAL A 871 5.38 4.93 -5.81
CA VAL A 871 5.48 6.12 -6.69
C VAL A 871 4.24 6.36 -7.56
N ARG A 872 3.20 5.49 -7.48
CA ARG A 872 2.02 5.58 -8.36
C ARG A 872 1.35 6.95 -8.26
N ASP A 873 1.12 7.43 -7.05
CA ASP A 873 0.37 8.67 -6.83
C ASP A 873 1.21 9.90 -7.18
N GLU A 874 2.53 9.86 -6.93
CA GLU A 874 3.47 10.89 -7.40
C GLU A 874 3.46 10.98 -8.94
N ARG A 875 3.52 9.84 -9.62
CA ARG A 875 3.49 9.78 -11.09
C ARG A 875 2.15 10.23 -11.65
N LEU A 876 1.04 9.81 -11.03
CA LEU A 876 -0.30 10.24 -11.42
C LEU A 876 -0.47 11.76 -11.25
N ALA A 877 0.00 12.34 -10.14
CA ALA A 877 0.00 13.77 -9.90
C ALA A 877 0.87 14.53 -10.92
N ALA A 878 1.95 13.90 -11.40
CA ALA A 878 2.79 14.41 -12.48
C ALA A 878 2.22 14.17 -13.89
N GLY A 879 1.04 13.54 -14.03
CA GLY A 879 0.46 13.18 -15.33
C GLY A 879 1.21 12.07 -16.07
N LEU A 880 2.09 11.35 -15.38
CA LEU A 880 2.88 10.25 -15.91
C LEU A 880 2.15 8.92 -15.72
N GLU A 881 2.36 7.97 -16.63
CA GLU A 881 1.86 6.60 -16.47
C GLU A 881 2.48 5.92 -15.23
N PRO A 882 1.80 4.96 -14.57
CA PRO A 882 2.39 4.19 -13.48
C PRO A 882 3.74 3.56 -13.86
N ALA A 883 4.64 3.43 -12.90
CA ALA A 883 5.93 2.78 -13.13
C ALA A 883 5.71 1.26 -13.24
N TYR A 884 5.46 0.79 -14.46
CA TYR A 884 5.18 -0.62 -14.73
C TYR A 884 6.45 -1.47 -14.70
N SER A 885 6.34 -2.64 -14.09
CA SER A 885 7.31 -3.72 -14.15
C SER A 885 6.59 -5.06 -14.23
N PHE A 886 7.33 -6.13 -14.45
CA PHE A 886 6.76 -7.46 -14.63
C PHE A 886 7.34 -8.44 -13.62
N MET A 887 6.44 -9.29 -13.14
CA MET A 887 6.78 -10.48 -12.38
C MET A 887 6.80 -11.67 -13.33
N ILE A 888 7.85 -12.48 -13.29
CA ILE A 888 7.98 -13.70 -14.09
C ILE A 888 8.07 -14.89 -13.14
N ARG A 889 7.21 -15.88 -13.34
CA ARG A 889 7.26 -17.15 -12.61
C ARG A 889 7.79 -18.26 -13.51
N VAL A 890 8.78 -18.99 -12.99
CA VAL A 890 9.35 -20.16 -13.65
C VAL A 890 8.44 -21.38 -13.41
N ARG A 891 8.45 -22.36 -14.31
CA ARG A 891 7.87 -23.67 -14.09
C ARG A 891 9.00 -24.63 -13.69
N MET A 892 8.84 -25.29 -12.56
CA MET A 892 9.84 -26.19 -12.00
C MET A 892 9.13 -27.40 -11.38
N PRO A 893 8.81 -28.42 -12.20
CA PRO A 893 8.05 -29.58 -11.75
C PRO A 893 8.68 -30.23 -10.51
N GLY A 894 7.91 -30.40 -9.45
CA GLY A 894 8.38 -30.98 -8.19
C GLY A 894 9.44 -30.17 -7.44
N GLY A 895 9.74 -28.93 -7.85
CA GLY A 895 10.63 -28.04 -7.10
C GLY A 895 12.12 -28.33 -7.21
N VAL A 896 12.54 -29.15 -8.18
CA VAL A 896 13.96 -29.56 -8.30
C VAL A 896 14.68 -28.71 -9.34
N CYS A 897 15.82 -28.14 -8.94
CA CYS A 897 16.78 -27.50 -9.83
C CYS A 897 18.20 -28.05 -9.59
N THR A 898 19.05 -27.97 -10.61
CA THR A 898 20.49 -28.23 -10.44
C THR A 898 21.20 -27.01 -9.85
N PRO A 899 22.39 -27.18 -9.23
CA PRO A 899 23.20 -26.04 -8.78
C PRO A 899 23.52 -25.03 -9.89
N GLN A 900 23.73 -25.50 -11.12
CA GLN A 900 23.97 -24.63 -12.28
C GLN A 900 22.72 -23.81 -12.64
N GLN A 901 21.54 -24.43 -12.61
CA GLN A 901 20.28 -23.72 -12.80
C GLN A 901 20.08 -22.67 -11.70
N TRP A 902 20.38 -22.99 -10.45
CA TRP A 902 20.30 -22.02 -9.34
C TRP A 902 21.19 -20.80 -9.56
N LEU A 903 22.47 -21.01 -9.89
CA LEU A 903 23.41 -19.91 -10.17
C LEU A 903 22.96 -19.07 -11.36
N ALA A 904 22.44 -19.70 -12.42
CA ALA A 904 21.89 -18.98 -13.56
C ALA A 904 20.63 -18.17 -13.20
N MET A 905 19.75 -18.67 -12.33
CA MET A 905 18.60 -17.87 -11.85
C MET A 905 19.06 -16.66 -11.06
N SER A 906 20.12 -16.78 -10.24
CA SER A 906 20.71 -15.64 -9.54
C SER A 906 21.22 -14.58 -10.52
N GLN A 907 22.01 -15.00 -11.50
CA GLN A 907 22.54 -14.10 -12.53
C GLN A 907 21.42 -13.41 -13.32
N ILE A 908 20.36 -14.13 -13.69
CA ILE A 908 19.20 -13.56 -14.39
C ILE A 908 18.49 -12.50 -13.52
N ALA A 909 18.43 -12.69 -12.20
CA ALA A 909 17.83 -11.70 -11.31
C ALA A 909 18.66 -10.41 -11.25
N ASP A 910 19.98 -10.53 -11.28
CA ASP A 910 20.91 -9.39 -11.31
C ASP A 910 20.85 -8.64 -12.66
N GLU A 911 20.83 -9.35 -13.78
CA GLU A 911 20.90 -8.76 -15.12
C GLU A 911 19.56 -8.18 -15.62
N HIS A 912 18.44 -8.76 -15.17
CA HIS A 912 17.13 -8.45 -15.75
C HIS A 912 16.05 -8.06 -14.74
N GLY A 913 16.27 -8.30 -13.45
CA GLY A 913 15.32 -7.99 -12.37
C GLY A 913 15.89 -6.98 -11.38
N ILE A 914 15.61 -7.21 -10.09
CA ILE A 914 16.00 -6.33 -8.96
C ILE A 914 17.16 -6.93 -8.13
N GLY A 915 17.96 -7.82 -8.70
CA GLY A 915 19.05 -8.52 -8.00
C GLY A 915 18.58 -9.59 -6.99
N THR A 916 17.28 -9.89 -6.96
CA THR A 916 16.73 -10.95 -6.09
C THR A 916 15.59 -11.69 -6.80
N PHE A 917 15.38 -12.95 -6.43
CA PHE A 917 14.21 -13.75 -6.81
C PHE A 917 13.62 -14.45 -5.58
N LYS A 918 12.33 -14.76 -5.61
CA LYS A 918 11.61 -15.39 -4.48
C LYS A 918 11.42 -16.88 -4.71
N LEU A 919 11.57 -17.67 -3.65
CA LEU A 919 11.08 -19.03 -3.57
C LEU A 919 9.61 -19.01 -3.15
N THR A 920 8.77 -19.76 -3.84
CA THR A 920 7.32 -19.79 -3.56
C THR A 920 6.92 -21.12 -2.93
N THR A 921 5.83 -21.12 -2.16
CA THR A 921 5.19 -22.34 -1.61
C THR A 921 4.67 -23.30 -2.70
N ARG A 922 4.65 -22.86 -3.96
CA ARG A 922 4.41 -23.74 -5.11
C ARG A 922 5.70 -24.27 -5.76
N GLN A 923 6.78 -24.33 -4.98
CA GLN A 923 8.05 -24.95 -5.36
C GLN A 923 8.59 -24.40 -6.67
N THR A 924 8.67 -23.08 -6.78
CA THR A 924 9.21 -22.42 -7.97
C THR A 924 9.80 -21.04 -7.68
N PHE A 925 10.61 -20.54 -8.62
CA PHE A 925 11.22 -19.22 -8.64
C PHE A 925 10.28 -18.15 -9.20
N GLN A 926 10.40 -16.94 -8.64
CA GLN A 926 9.64 -15.78 -9.04
C GLN A 926 10.53 -14.53 -9.09
N PHE A 927 10.72 -13.98 -10.29
CA PHE A 927 11.44 -12.74 -10.54
C PHE A 927 10.51 -11.54 -10.44
N HIS A 928 11.03 -10.41 -9.98
CA HIS A 928 10.30 -9.14 -9.87
C HIS A 928 11.09 -8.00 -10.49
N GLY A 929 10.39 -6.91 -10.84
CA GLY A 929 10.97 -5.70 -11.39
C GLY A 929 11.56 -5.84 -12.80
N VAL A 930 11.19 -6.89 -13.54
CA VAL A 930 11.60 -7.04 -14.94
C VAL A 930 10.84 -6.04 -15.79
N ILE A 931 11.52 -5.10 -16.44
CA ILE A 931 10.86 -4.09 -17.28
C ILE A 931 10.53 -4.64 -18.67
N LYS A 932 9.58 -3.99 -19.39
CA LYS A 932 9.06 -4.45 -20.70
C LYS A 932 10.16 -4.85 -21.69
N ARG A 933 11.19 -4.00 -21.84
CA ARG A 933 12.34 -4.24 -22.73
C ARG A 933 13.17 -5.48 -22.36
N HIS A 934 13.18 -5.89 -21.10
CA HIS A 934 13.95 -7.05 -20.62
C HIS A 934 13.10 -8.33 -20.54
N LEU A 935 11.78 -8.28 -20.75
CA LEU A 935 10.90 -9.47 -20.70
C LEU A 935 11.38 -10.61 -21.61
N LYS A 936 11.58 -10.30 -22.89
CA LYS A 936 11.99 -11.30 -23.89
C LYS A 936 13.40 -11.85 -23.64
N PRO A 937 14.44 -11.01 -23.41
CA PRO A 937 15.75 -11.49 -22.98
C PRO A 937 15.71 -12.40 -21.75
N THR A 938 14.90 -12.05 -20.74
CA THR A 938 14.77 -12.85 -19.51
C THR A 938 14.22 -14.24 -19.80
N ILE A 939 13.16 -14.35 -20.59
CA ILE A 939 12.56 -15.65 -20.94
C ILE A 939 13.51 -16.50 -21.77
N GLN A 940 14.28 -15.88 -22.68
CA GLN A 940 15.33 -16.56 -23.43
C GLN A 940 16.45 -17.07 -22.51
N ALA A 941 16.87 -16.27 -21.53
CA ALA A 941 17.88 -16.67 -20.55
C ALA A 941 17.42 -17.86 -19.69
N ILE A 942 16.16 -17.83 -19.21
CA ILE A 942 15.55 -18.96 -18.48
C ILE A 942 15.51 -20.21 -19.38
N ASN A 943 15.15 -20.06 -20.65
CA ASN A 943 15.09 -21.18 -21.59
C ASN A 943 16.45 -21.82 -21.90
N ARG A 944 17.53 -21.02 -21.95
CA ARG A 944 18.90 -21.51 -22.18
C ARG A 944 19.38 -22.49 -21.11
N VAL A 945 18.83 -22.41 -19.89
CA VAL A 945 19.16 -23.32 -18.79
C VAL A 945 18.13 -24.45 -18.59
N LEU A 946 17.34 -24.72 -19.64
CA LEU A 946 16.35 -25.81 -19.70
C LEU A 946 15.22 -25.66 -18.66
N LEU A 947 14.89 -24.43 -18.31
CA LEU A 947 13.68 -24.07 -17.57
C LEU A 947 12.74 -23.26 -18.49
N ASP A 948 11.46 -23.16 -18.14
CA ASP A 948 10.49 -22.38 -18.92
C ASP A 948 9.50 -21.66 -18.01
N THR A 949 8.71 -20.76 -18.58
CA THR A 949 7.65 -20.03 -17.87
C THR A 949 6.26 -20.38 -18.39
N LEU A 950 6.18 -21.24 -19.40
CA LEU A 950 4.93 -21.66 -20.03
C LEU A 950 4.05 -22.38 -19.01
N ALA A 951 2.78 -21.98 -18.91
CA ALA A 951 1.82 -22.55 -17.97
C ALA A 951 2.24 -22.52 -16.48
N ALA A 952 3.27 -21.74 -16.12
CA ALA A 952 3.58 -21.48 -14.71
C ALA A 952 2.41 -20.75 -14.01
N CYS A 953 1.59 -20.06 -14.80
CA CYS A 953 0.44 -19.26 -14.39
C CYS A 953 -0.71 -19.36 -15.42
N GLY A 954 -1.75 -18.54 -15.26
CA GLY A 954 -2.92 -18.53 -16.14
C GLY A 954 -4.02 -19.52 -15.75
N ASP A 955 -5.01 -19.66 -16.63
CA ASP A 955 -6.15 -20.58 -16.47
C ASP A 955 -5.83 -21.94 -17.11
N VAL A 956 -4.77 -22.57 -16.59
CA VAL A 956 -4.27 -23.91 -16.95
C VAL A 956 -3.83 -24.63 -15.67
N ASN A 957 -3.38 -25.88 -15.79
CA ASN A 957 -2.67 -26.52 -14.70
C ASN A 957 -1.39 -25.74 -14.36
N ARG A 958 -1.21 -25.41 -13.08
CA ARG A 958 -0.01 -24.77 -12.55
C ARG A 958 1.09 -25.78 -12.26
N ASN A 959 2.22 -25.29 -11.76
CA ASN A 959 3.31 -26.15 -11.28
C ASN A 959 2.79 -27.27 -10.37
N VAL A 960 3.10 -28.52 -10.74
CA VAL A 960 2.79 -29.74 -9.99
C VAL A 960 3.78 -29.86 -8.85
N LEU A 961 3.26 -29.91 -7.61
CA LEU A 961 4.08 -30.03 -6.40
C LEU A 961 4.40 -31.49 -6.11
N CYS A 962 5.55 -31.73 -5.49
CA CYS A 962 6.00 -33.04 -5.05
C CYS A 962 6.70 -32.91 -3.69
N SER A 963 6.70 -33.94 -2.84
CA SER A 963 7.47 -33.92 -1.60
C SER A 963 8.96 -33.56 -1.83
N SER A 964 9.50 -32.73 -0.93
CA SER A 964 10.64 -31.83 -1.17
C SER A 964 12.01 -32.51 -1.29
N MET A 965 12.11 -33.81 -1.02
CA MET A 965 13.37 -34.57 -1.09
C MET A 965 13.26 -35.83 -1.97
N PRO A 966 13.40 -35.69 -3.30
CA PRO A 966 13.36 -36.83 -4.23
C PRO A 966 14.42 -37.90 -3.97
N SER A 967 15.57 -37.53 -3.39
CA SER A 967 16.69 -38.43 -3.10
C SER A 967 16.54 -39.21 -1.80
N MET A 968 15.48 -38.96 -1.01
CA MET A 968 15.31 -39.56 0.31
C MET A 968 15.12 -41.08 0.26
N SER A 969 14.37 -41.58 -0.73
CA SER A 969 14.17 -43.02 -0.94
C SER A 969 13.84 -43.33 -2.40
N HIS A 970 13.86 -44.61 -2.76
CA HIS A 970 13.46 -45.06 -4.09
C HIS A 970 12.02 -44.61 -4.45
N LEU A 971 11.09 -44.70 -3.49
CA LEU A 971 9.72 -44.21 -3.63
C LEU A 971 9.67 -42.71 -3.95
N HIS A 972 10.43 -41.87 -3.23
CA HIS A 972 10.48 -40.43 -3.49
C HIS A 972 10.96 -40.13 -4.92
N GLY A 973 11.96 -40.88 -5.40
CA GLY A 973 12.44 -40.77 -6.77
C GLY A 973 11.37 -41.13 -7.81
N GLN A 974 10.62 -42.21 -7.59
CA GLN A 974 9.51 -42.62 -8.47
C GLN A 974 8.38 -41.58 -8.48
N VAL A 975 8.02 -41.05 -7.31
CA VAL A 975 6.96 -40.05 -7.15
C VAL A 975 7.35 -38.70 -7.78
N TYR A 976 8.61 -38.29 -7.63
CA TYR A 976 9.15 -37.12 -8.33
C TYR A 976 9.10 -37.29 -9.85
N GLN A 977 9.52 -38.44 -10.37
CA GLN A 977 9.46 -38.72 -11.81
C GLN A 977 8.02 -38.69 -12.33
N PHE A 978 7.07 -39.23 -11.55
CA PHE A 978 5.64 -39.13 -11.84
C PHE A 978 5.17 -37.67 -11.88
N ALA A 979 5.48 -36.85 -10.86
CA ALA A 979 5.09 -35.44 -10.81
C ALA A 979 5.67 -34.63 -11.99
N LYS A 980 6.91 -34.93 -12.40
CA LYS A 980 7.55 -34.34 -13.58
C LYS A 980 6.80 -34.71 -14.87
N ASN A 981 6.58 -36.00 -15.12
CA ASN A 981 5.87 -36.49 -16.30
C ASN A 981 4.45 -35.93 -16.35
N LEU A 982 3.77 -35.85 -15.20
CA LEU A 982 2.44 -35.27 -15.08
C LEU A 982 2.43 -33.80 -15.47
N SER A 983 3.36 -33.00 -14.95
CA SER A 983 3.51 -31.59 -15.30
C SER A 983 3.76 -31.37 -16.80
N GLU A 984 4.59 -32.21 -17.42
CA GLU A 984 4.86 -32.17 -18.87
C GLU A 984 3.63 -32.55 -19.71
N SER A 985 2.89 -33.58 -19.31
CA SER A 985 1.71 -34.05 -20.05
C SER A 985 0.53 -33.06 -20.06
N LEU A 986 0.48 -32.17 -19.06
CA LEU A 986 -0.60 -31.19 -18.88
C LEU A 986 -0.24 -29.80 -19.44
N LEU A 987 0.91 -29.68 -20.14
CA LEU A 987 1.28 -28.45 -20.82
C LEU A 987 0.31 -28.14 -21.98
N PRO A 988 -0.02 -26.85 -22.19
CA PRO A 988 -0.84 -26.46 -23.32
C PRO A 988 -0.11 -26.70 -24.64
N GLN A 989 -0.80 -27.29 -25.62
CA GLN A 989 -0.26 -27.51 -26.96
C GLN A 989 -0.42 -26.25 -27.82
N THR A 990 0.56 -25.33 -27.72
CA THR A 990 0.60 -24.08 -28.51
C THR A 990 2.01 -23.76 -28.97
N SER A 991 2.14 -23.25 -30.19
CA SER A 991 3.40 -22.71 -30.74
C SER A 991 3.69 -21.27 -30.30
N ALA A 992 2.69 -20.56 -29.76
CA ALA A 992 2.78 -19.13 -29.43
C ALA A 992 3.97 -18.76 -28.54
N TYR A 993 4.29 -19.58 -27.52
CA TYR A 993 5.41 -19.32 -26.61
C TYR A 993 6.76 -19.29 -27.35
N HIS A 994 6.96 -20.23 -28.28
CA HIS A 994 8.21 -20.33 -29.04
C HIS A 994 8.36 -19.22 -30.07
N GLU A 995 7.25 -18.78 -30.66
CA GLU A 995 7.23 -17.70 -31.65
C GLU A 995 7.48 -16.34 -31.01
N ILE A 996 6.78 -16.04 -29.90
CA ILE A 996 6.87 -14.74 -29.24
C ILE A 996 8.24 -14.58 -28.57
N TRP A 997 8.65 -15.58 -27.79
CA TRP A 997 9.78 -15.44 -26.87
C TRP A 997 11.10 -16.01 -27.40
N LEU A 998 11.07 -17.07 -28.23
CA LEU A 998 12.27 -17.81 -28.63
C LEU A 998 12.67 -17.61 -30.10
N ASP A 999 12.02 -16.68 -30.81
CA ASP A 999 12.32 -16.29 -32.21
C ASP A 999 12.33 -17.48 -33.20
N LYS A 1000 11.61 -18.57 -32.87
CA LYS A 1000 11.49 -19.72 -33.77
C LYS A 1000 10.43 -19.42 -34.84
N LYS A 1001 10.85 -19.36 -36.10
CA LYS A 1001 9.93 -19.20 -37.25
C LYS A 1001 9.13 -20.48 -37.50
N LEU A 1002 7.88 -20.33 -37.91
CA LEU A 1002 7.06 -21.40 -38.46
C LEU A 1002 7.78 -22.03 -39.67
N VAL A 1003 7.86 -23.36 -39.69
CA VAL A 1003 8.25 -24.09 -40.90
C VAL A 1003 7.12 -23.88 -41.92
N ALA A 1004 7.48 -23.39 -43.11
CA ALA A 1004 6.57 -22.82 -44.11
C ALA A 1004 5.35 -23.68 -44.46
N GLY A 1005 4.19 -23.01 -44.65
CA GLY A 1005 2.93 -23.54 -45.16
C GLY A 1005 1.75 -23.16 -44.26
N GLU A 1006 0.61 -22.77 -44.82
CA GLU A 1006 -0.64 -22.39 -44.12
C GLU A 1006 -1.30 -23.54 -43.31
N ALA A 1007 -0.51 -24.43 -42.70
CA ALA A 1007 -0.92 -25.81 -42.44
C ALA A 1007 -0.84 -26.29 -40.97
N VAL A 1008 -0.68 -25.43 -39.96
CA VAL A 1008 -1.04 -25.83 -38.58
C VAL A 1008 -1.67 -24.65 -37.86
N LYS A 1009 -3.00 -24.54 -37.95
CA LYS A 1009 -3.76 -23.85 -36.91
C LYS A 1009 -3.51 -24.64 -35.63
N ASP A 1010 -2.91 -24.01 -34.62
CA ASP A 1010 -2.70 -24.66 -33.31
C ASP A 1010 -4.01 -25.35 -32.89
N PHE A 1011 -3.91 -26.56 -32.37
CA PHE A 1011 -5.04 -27.33 -31.87
C PHE A 1011 -4.73 -27.72 -30.44
N GLU A 1012 -5.57 -27.29 -29.51
CA GLU A 1012 -5.46 -27.67 -28.11
C GLU A 1012 -6.49 -28.80 -27.81
N PRO A 1013 -6.05 -30.07 -27.70
CA PRO A 1013 -6.94 -31.21 -27.47
C PRO A 1013 -7.56 -31.27 -26.07
N MET A 1014 -6.85 -30.83 -25.03
CA MET A 1014 -7.22 -30.97 -23.62
C MET A 1014 -7.91 -29.72 -23.08
N TYR A 1015 -7.37 -28.52 -23.32
CA TYR A 1015 -7.89 -27.24 -22.84
C TYR A 1015 -8.88 -26.59 -23.83
N GLY A 1016 -8.76 -26.90 -25.12
CA GLY A 1016 -9.59 -26.28 -26.17
C GLY A 1016 -9.38 -24.76 -26.30
N LYS A 1017 -10.21 -24.11 -27.14
CA LYS A 1017 -10.10 -22.66 -27.42
C LYS A 1017 -10.39 -21.74 -26.23
N TYR A 1018 -11.03 -22.26 -25.18
CA TYR A 1018 -11.45 -21.50 -24.00
C TYR A 1018 -10.52 -21.70 -22.79
N TYR A 1019 -9.60 -22.65 -22.85
CA TYR A 1019 -8.80 -23.08 -21.70
C TYR A 1019 -9.67 -23.39 -20.46
N LEU A 1020 -9.08 -23.45 -19.27
CA LEU A 1020 -9.85 -23.65 -18.04
C LEU A 1020 -10.62 -22.37 -17.66
N PRO A 1021 -11.72 -22.50 -16.90
CA PRO A 1021 -12.42 -21.35 -16.30
C PRO A 1021 -11.54 -20.59 -15.29
N ARG A 1022 -10.63 -21.31 -14.61
CA ARG A 1022 -9.70 -20.79 -13.60
C ARG A 1022 -8.46 -21.68 -13.51
N LYS A 1023 -7.42 -21.17 -12.84
CA LYS A 1023 -6.21 -21.92 -12.44
C LYS A 1023 -6.56 -23.27 -11.79
N PHE A 1024 -5.79 -24.30 -12.10
CA PHE A 1024 -5.89 -25.65 -11.52
C PHE A 1024 -4.56 -26.03 -10.87
N LYS A 1025 -4.61 -26.67 -9.70
CA LYS A 1025 -3.44 -26.98 -8.87
C LYS A 1025 -3.38 -28.46 -8.56
N ILE A 1026 -2.20 -29.05 -8.76
CA ILE A 1026 -1.94 -30.45 -8.46
C ILE A 1026 -0.80 -30.56 -7.43
N ALA A 1027 -0.91 -31.50 -6.51
CA ALA A 1027 0.15 -31.86 -5.58
C ALA A 1027 0.28 -33.39 -5.42
N VAL A 1028 1.50 -33.86 -5.20
CA VAL A 1028 1.80 -35.28 -4.98
C VAL A 1028 2.58 -35.40 -3.67
N ALA A 1029 2.11 -36.21 -2.73
CA ALA A 1029 2.72 -36.35 -1.41
C ALA A 1029 3.17 -37.79 -1.16
N VAL A 1030 4.27 -37.95 -0.41
CA VAL A 1030 4.78 -39.23 0.06
C VAL A 1030 4.59 -39.34 1.57
N PRO A 1031 3.65 -40.18 2.06
CA PRO A 1031 3.46 -40.39 3.49
C PRO A 1031 4.75 -40.85 4.19
N PRO A 1032 4.94 -40.49 5.48
CA PRO A 1032 3.99 -39.80 6.36
C PRO A 1032 3.93 -38.28 6.17
N ASP A 1033 4.79 -37.70 5.32
CA ASP A 1033 4.94 -36.25 5.20
C ASP A 1033 3.93 -35.65 4.22
N ASN A 1034 3.25 -34.57 4.65
CA ASN A 1034 2.34 -33.78 3.83
C ASN A 1034 2.87 -32.34 3.68
N ASP A 1035 4.11 -32.22 3.24
CA ASP A 1035 4.83 -30.95 3.08
C ASP A 1035 4.30 -30.07 1.94
N VAL A 1036 3.49 -30.62 1.03
CA VAL A 1036 2.86 -29.93 -0.10
C VAL A 1036 1.42 -29.49 0.15
N ASP A 1037 0.89 -29.71 1.37
CA ASP A 1037 -0.50 -29.47 1.75
C ASP A 1037 -1.50 -30.05 0.73
N LEU A 1038 -1.43 -31.36 0.50
CA LEU A 1038 -2.13 -32.05 -0.58
C LEU A 1038 -3.63 -31.73 -0.66
N PHE A 1039 -4.33 -31.68 0.47
CA PHE A 1039 -5.76 -31.38 0.56
C PHE A 1039 -6.16 -29.94 0.20
N ALA A 1040 -5.20 -29.03 0.08
CA ALA A 1040 -5.44 -27.63 -0.33
C ALA A 1040 -5.43 -27.42 -1.85
N ASN A 1041 -5.21 -28.49 -2.63
CA ASN A 1041 -5.06 -28.46 -4.09
C ASN A 1041 -6.29 -29.05 -4.80
N ASP A 1042 -6.54 -28.64 -6.04
CA ASP A 1042 -7.71 -29.06 -6.81
C ASP A 1042 -7.68 -30.57 -7.10
N LEU A 1043 -6.48 -31.14 -7.28
CA LEU A 1043 -6.23 -32.59 -7.41
C LEU A 1043 -4.95 -32.97 -6.61
N GLY A 1044 -5.00 -34.09 -5.90
CA GLY A 1044 -3.86 -34.59 -5.14
C GLY A 1044 -3.65 -36.09 -5.29
N PHE A 1045 -2.39 -36.53 -5.26
CA PHE A 1045 -2.00 -37.95 -5.30
C PHE A 1045 -1.18 -38.32 -4.05
N ILE A 1046 -1.71 -39.22 -3.23
CA ILE A 1046 -1.05 -39.72 -2.02
C ILE A 1046 -0.38 -41.05 -2.37
N ALA A 1047 0.94 -41.10 -2.35
CA ALA A 1047 1.69 -42.30 -2.74
C ALA A 1047 1.46 -43.47 -1.78
N ILE A 1048 1.28 -44.66 -2.33
CA ILE A 1048 1.16 -45.92 -1.59
C ILE A 1048 2.41 -46.77 -1.86
N ALA A 1049 3.15 -47.07 -0.79
CA ALA A 1049 4.37 -47.88 -0.84
C ALA A 1049 4.05 -49.38 -0.74
N SER A 1050 4.77 -50.20 -1.52
CA SER A 1050 4.83 -51.65 -1.32
C SER A 1050 5.66 -51.98 -0.08
N PRO A 1051 5.57 -53.21 0.47
CA PRO A 1051 6.46 -53.66 1.55
C PRO A 1051 7.95 -53.52 1.22
N GLU A 1052 8.31 -53.58 -0.06
CA GLU A 1052 9.69 -53.44 -0.59
C GLU A 1052 10.09 -51.96 -0.81
N GLY A 1053 9.20 -51.01 -0.52
CA GLY A 1053 9.46 -49.58 -0.64
C GLY A 1053 9.31 -49.01 -2.06
N SER A 1054 8.57 -49.70 -2.94
CA SER A 1054 8.28 -49.25 -4.32
C SER A 1054 6.87 -48.66 -4.44
N LEU A 1055 6.63 -47.80 -5.44
CA LEU A 1055 5.32 -47.21 -5.69
C LEU A 1055 4.32 -48.26 -6.20
N THR A 1056 3.30 -48.56 -5.41
CA THR A 1056 2.19 -49.46 -5.80
C THR A 1056 1.04 -48.73 -6.48
N GLY A 1057 0.85 -47.45 -6.16
CA GLY A 1057 -0.21 -46.61 -6.72
C GLY A 1057 -0.48 -45.38 -5.85
N PHE A 1058 -1.62 -44.76 -6.05
CA PHE A 1058 -2.00 -43.53 -5.38
C PHE A 1058 -3.43 -43.55 -4.87
N ASN A 1059 -3.65 -43.00 -3.67
CA ASN A 1059 -4.97 -42.52 -3.30
C ASN A 1059 -5.16 -41.11 -3.88
N VAL A 1060 -6.26 -40.90 -4.59
CA VAL A 1060 -6.55 -39.68 -5.33
C VAL A 1060 -7.49 -38.79 -4.51
N THR A 1061 -7.20 -37.50 -4.46
CA THR A 1061 -8.04 -36.49 -3.82
C THR A 1061 -8.47 -35.42 -4.81
N VAL A 1062 -9.70 -34.88 -4.67
CA VAL A 1062 -10.21 -33.81 -5.56
C VAL A 1062 -10.99 -32.73 -4.83
N GLY A 1063 -10.99 -31.52 -5.39
CA GLY A 1063 -11.85 -30.40 -4.97
C GLY A 1063 -11.31 -29.57 -3.81
N GLY A 1064 -10.01 -29.61 -3.53
CA GLY A 1064 -9.39 -28.79 -2.50
C GLY A 1064 -9.14 -27.35 -2.96
N GLY A 1065 -9.18 -26.40 -2.01
CA GLY A 1065 -8.85 -25.00 -2.29
C GLY A 1065 -8.99 -24.08 -1.08
N MET A 1066 -8.06 -23.12 -0.96
CA MET A 1066 -8.04 -22.12 0.14
C MET A 1066 -8.68 -20.78 -0.24
N GLY A 1067 -9.39 -20.70 -1.36
CA GLY A 1067 -9.86 -19.42 -1.92
C GLY A 1067 -11.03 -18.84 -1.12
N VAL A 1068 -10.83 -17.68 -0.49
CA VAL A 1068 -11.88 -16.92 0.20
C VAL A 1068 -11.88 -15.48 -0.31
N THR A 1069 -13.05 -14.99 -0.71
CA THR A 1069 -13.28 -13.57 -0.95
C THR A 1069 -13.96 -12.98 0.27
N HIS A 1070 -13.36 -11.94 0.84
CA HIS A 1070 -13.93 -11.23 1.99
C HIS A 1070 -15.37 -10.79 1.66
N SER A 1071 -16.30 -11.03 2.59
CA SER A 1071 -17.75 -10.74 2.46
C SER A 1071 -18.54 -11.54 1.41
N ASN A 1072 -17.97 -12.56 0.75
CA ASN A 1072 -18.71 -13.45 -0.16
C ASN A 1072 -18.86 -14.86 0.41
N LYS A 1073 -20.04 -15.17 0.97
CA LYS A 1073 -20.39 -16.48 1.56
C LYS A 1073 -20.33 -17.65 0.57
N LYS A 1074 -20.35 -17.39 -0.75
CA LYS A 1074 -20.21 -18.44 -1.78
C LYS A 1074 -18.79 -18.96 -1.94
N THR A 1075 -17.80 -18.28 -1.36
CA THR A 1075 -16.38 -18.68 -1.41
C THR A 1075 -15.89 -19.05 -0.02
N TYR A 1076 -15.44 -20.27 0.17
CA TYR A 1076 -14.96 -20.80 1.45
C TYR A 1076 -13.77 -21.75 1.21
N PRO A 1077 -12.87 -21.92 2.20
CA PRO A 1077 -11.81 -22.91 2.06
C PRO A 1077 -12.42 -24.30 2.18
N ARG A 1078 -12.00 -25.21 1.30
CA ARG A 1078 -12.51 -26.59 1.20
C ARG A 1078 -11.33 -27.54 1.14
N ALA A 1079 -11.33 -28.57 1.99
CA ALA A 1079 -10.38 -29.67 1.86
C ALA A 1079 -10.80 -30.60 0.72
N ALA A 1080 -9.83 -31.16 0.00
CA ALA A 1080 -10.09 -32.17 -1.03
C ALA A 1080 -10.65 -33.46 -0.40
N ASP A 1081 -11.50 -34.18 -1.13
CA ASP A 1081 -12.01 -35.50 -0.71
C ASP A 1081 -11.19 -36.60 -1.35
N VAL A 1082 -10.89 -37.67 -0.60
CA VAL A 1082 -10.30 -38.89 -1.16
C VAL A 1082 -11.39 -39.64 -1.94
N ILE A 1083 -11.20 -39.83 -3.24
CA ILE A 1083 -12.21 -40.43 -4.13
C ILE A 1083 -11.93 -41.89 -4.50
N GLY A 1084 -10.69 -42.36 -4.30
CA GLY A 1084 -10.34 -43.75 -4.57
C GLY A 1084 -8.86 -43.97 -4.82
N PHE A 1085 -8.53 -45.19 -5.20
CA PHE A 1085 -7.18 -45.63 -5.52
C PHE A 1085 -7.01 -45.79 -7.04
N CYS A 1086 -5.84 -45.46 -7.57
CA CYS A 1086 -5.43 -45.77 -8.95
C CYS A 1086 -4.02 -46.35 -9.01
N THR A 1087 -3.74 -47.19 -10.01
CA THR A 1087 -2.37 -47.66 -10.27
C THR A 1087 -1.52 -46.54 -10.90
N PRO A 1088 -0.17 -46.64 -10.86
CA PRO A 1088 0.71 -45.63 -11.45
C PRO A 1088 0.44 -45.41 -12.95
N GLU A 1089 0.05 -46.46 -13.68
CA GLU A 1089 -0.27 -46.40 -15.11
C GLU A 1089 -1.58 -45.65 -15.38
N GLN A 1090 -2.56 -45.77 -14.47
CA GLN A 1090 -3.85 -45.10 -14.57
C GLN A 1090 -3.80 -43.62 -14.14
N ALA A 1091 -2.84 -43.25 -13.29
CA ALA A 1091 -2.81 -41.96 -12.62
C ALA A 1091 -2.75 -40.75 -13.59
N MET A 1092 -2.06 -40.91 -14.73
CA MET A 1092 -1.99 -39.87 -15.77
C MET A 1092 -3.34 -39.62 -16.44
N ASP A 1093 -4.09 -40.70 -16.70
CA ASP A 1093 -5.42 -40.61 -17.29
C ASP A 1093 -6.41 -40.02 -16.31
N VAL A 1094 -6.36 -40.44 -15.04
CA VAL A 1094 -7.15 -39.85 -13.95
C VAL A 1094 -6.92 -38.34 -13.89
N ALA A 1095 -5.67 -37.87 -13.90
CA ALA A 1095 -5.39 -36.44 -13.86
C ALA A 1095 -5.97 -35.69 -15.06
N ARG A 1096 -5.84 -36.25 -16.27
CA ARG A 1096 -6.38 -35.66 -17.49
C ARG A 1096 -7.90 -35.54 -17.45
N GLU A 1097 -8.59 -36.61 -17.07
CA GLU A 1097 -10.05 -36.61 -17.00
C GLU A 1097 -10.56 -35.62 -15.95
N VAL A 1098 -9.93 -35.52 -14.79
CA VAL A 1098 -10.31 -34.53 -13.77
C VAL A 1098 -10.14 -33.08 -14.29
N VAL A 1099 -9.05 -32.79 -15.01
CA VAL A 1099 -8.83 -31.48 -15.64
C VAL A 1099 -9.91 -31.19 -16.70
N ILE A 1100 -10.30 -32.18 -17.50
CA ILE A 1100 -11.38 -32.07 -18.50
C ILE A 1100 -12.73 -31.79 -17.82
N VAL A 1101 -13.04 -32.49 -16.72
CA VAL A 1101 -14.26 -32.23 -15.94
C VAL A 1101 -14.30 -30.78 -15.45
N GLN A 1102 -13.17 -30.24 -14.95
CA GLN A 1102 -13.08 -28.84 -14.54
C GLN A 1102 -13.27 -27.86 -15.71
N ARG A 1103 -12.72 -28.19 -16.89
CA ARG A 1103 -12.87 -27.38 -18.11
C ARG A 1103 -14.33 -27.26 -18.53
N ASP A 1104 -15.06 -28.38 -18.50
CA ASP A 1104 -16.40 -28.48 -19.05
C ASP A 1104 -17.49 -28.04 -18.08
N ASN A 1105 -17.30 -28.26 -16.77
CA ASN A 1105 -18.33 -28.02 -15.76
C ASN A 1105 -18.01 -26.85 -14.80
N GLY A 1106 -16.79 -26.31 -14.80
CA GLY A 1106 -16.42 -25.22 -13.90
C GLY A 1106 -17.12 -23.89 -14.24
N ASN A 1107 -17.45 -23.10 -13.21
CA ASN A 1107 -18.23 -21.87 -13.38
C ASN A 1107 -17.43 -20.76 -14.10
N ARG A 1108 -17.79 -20.48 -15.35
CA ARG A 1108 -17.19 -19.40 -16.18
C ARG A 1108 -17.80 -18.02 -15.93
N LYS A 1109 -19.01 -17.95 -15.37
CA LYS A 1109 -19.71 -16.67 -15.09
C LYS A 1109 -19.22 -16.04 -13.79
N ASP A 1110 -19.11 -16.83 -12.72
CA ASP A 1110 -18.53 -16.41 -11.44
C ASP A 1110 -17.31 -17.26 -11.12
N ARG A 1111 -16.15 -16.77 -11.55
CA ARG A 1111 -14.86 -17.46 -11.43
C ARG A 1111 -14.34 -17.54 -9.98
N LYS A 1112 -15.00 -16.86 -9.03
CA LYS A 1112 -14.66 -16.90 -7.60
C LYS A 1112 -15.23 -18.16 -6.93
N VAL A 1113 -16.35 -18.69 -7.44
CA VAL A 1113 -16.98 -19.91 -6.96
C VAL A 1113 -16.43 -21.10 -7.74
N GLY A 1114 -15.85 -22.06 -7.02
CA GLY A 1114 -15.21 -23.26 -7.57
C GLY A 1114 -16.21 -24.27 -8.08
#